data_AF-A0A381RDY3-F1
#
_entry.id   AF-A0A381RDY3-F1
#
_cell.length_a   1.000
_cell.length_b   1.000
_cell.length_c   1.000
_cell.angle_alpha   90.00
_cell.angle_beta   90.00
_cell.angle_gamma   90.00
#
_symmetry.space_group_name_H-M   'P 1'
#
loop_
_entity.id
_entity.type
_entity.pdbx_description
1 polymer ?
#
loop_
_entity_poly.entity_id
_entity_poly.type
_entity_poly.pdbx_seq_one_letter_code
_entity_poly.pdbx_strand_id
1 'polypeptide(L)'
;RLERRTIIALAIILDASVGLLYQSGSLNLLDYLVGGNIPNDMVWLLQSLESISGGFFLVKILFDDVPVSNVRSTAIALSPLFLLFIIWMTLDFLFKGLQDDVSINLDLVSIGVGTLTWSSTYLAIAVGLTLTYKVQRYGNFAQSELFMIGMYLSMVMVWSDHFFPLYDAPGDGVLVWSLLVWTVLAAFVVTGIAGIIIDRLVYRGFREKDTTPQVMMIASLGVALILRAIVYLRFGAGRNMFEPDADWRLPTLRWDIPTQKLRLNLGVRDIEDGQIYTSAICDEDTLEKVTYETSKPLVESFNMGNDCITQYTTNYAYYKGAMPVVIFSSVLLLMILLRKTRLGRRMRAVADNPDLAASSGINVERIQMTSAFLSAGISGMGGAIFAMTLRFAPETAFTLLLPSFAVIVLGTIGSIEGVIVGSLMIGFVRALSSPVLIGIGYPLGRANYTTLDGVMPYIFLVAILMIMPEGIGDAFEKWKVERLRRRAESEAKPSRKIGAALAISPLGALGLHNFQQRKSSRGESMLIVTVASFFFSRVTRFISGNSFADGSCSEACKANESVSSNLEVLTGRSDGTLLLEDSPMTINHVPSPPSDLAPFYHPDWIAAEFERLNRSWYDLMSFELNFIDAVISLGDLIWPAVPIMVWLIAVVEGVYILQGREDDPLRPAIETMDSFSSMLMSTRNSASVTMTDSLKAVNGALSEFQSKLAASIESAKASTKESQSDLFEKYHEWAPYGRESPRGSWALFALLLTILLLFVWWLPVADQEGARFIKVLQVSNVLITLSVFTLLAFSLNLHTGITGMVNFGVIFFAGIGAITVGILTAPKDLHGYDWPVLWATVMAVLLAAGFGWMLAYPTARLRMDYFAIVTISLGEIVRVLLMGEPLLRAGSWGSSIGISRYALPLQSWWFCGSEPPLSDSGVALSAYECSDVVGIGSMGERVGELLNLGEPAPYMMVLALIGIVSMLLVWWVLETVLKSPWGRILKAIREDEEVAQHHGHDVLTHKAASLALGAAIAGLAGALWAWKLTGFQPSFMSPAKSTFLVWAAFVVGGAANNRGMVIGAFIIVLMEFVFNVLVASQGSTDLPLHDTAAKIDALFEWLVTQPWDVAVLFAAAALLGIAVGWRGLTAVGVSGVAAMSFSGVMMGDRSISESFVADAIQADMAYVKVFLIGCLILFSLKYNPKGLLPEVPSRPPRPVGGDAE
;
A
#
# COMPACT_ATOMS: atom_id res chain seq x y z
N ARG A 1 15.90 -19.45 34.77
CA ARG A 1 15.49 -18.36 33.83
C ARG A 1 14.04 -18.52 33.40
N LEU A 2 13.66 -19.69 32.84
CA LEU A 2 12.28 -20.06 32.48
C LEU A 2 11.28 -19.76 33.60
N GLU A 3 11.45 -20.38 34.77
CA GLU A 3 10.54 -20.22 35.94
C GLU A 3 10.33 -18.76 36.36
N ARG A 4 11.40 -17.97 36.41
CA ARG A 4 11.32 -16.54 36.75
C ARG A 4 10.49 -15.76 35.73
N ARG A 5 10.69 -16.01 34.43
CA ARG A 5 9.94 -15.33 33.36
C ARG A 5 8.46 -15.74 33.37
N THR A 6 8.16 -17.02 33.61
CA THR A 6 6.77 -17.50 33.67
C THR A 6 6.03 -16.94 34.88
N ILE A 7 6.68 -16.84 36.05
CA ILE A 7 6.09 -16.21 37.25
C ILE A 7 5.76 -14.75 36.97
N ILE A 8 6.67 -14.00 36.34
CA ILE A 8 6.44 -12.59 35.97
C ILE A 8 5.25 -12.50 34.98
N ALA A 9 5.21 -13.35 33.95
CA ALA A 9 4.12 -13.35 32.98
C ALA A 9 2.75 -13.59 33.64
N LEU A 10 2.67 -14.58 34.54
CA LEU A 10 1.46 -14.90 35.27
C LEU A 10 1.06 -13.78 36.24
N ALA A 11 2.02 -13.15 36.91
CA ALA A 11 1.77 -12.01 37.79
C ALA A 11 1.15 -10.83 37.04
N ILE A 12 1.65 -10.51 35.83
CA ILE A 12 1.10 -9.46 34.96
C ILE A 12 -0.36 -9.78 34.56
N ILE A 13 -0.63 -11.01 34.13
CA ILE A 13 -1.99 -11.42 33.75
C ILE A 13 -2.94 -11.37 34.95
N LEU A 14 -2.48 -11.81 36.13
CA LEU A 14 -3.28 -11.79 37.36
C LEU A 14 -3.57 -10.37 37.85
N ASP A 15 -2.57 -9.48 37.86
CA ASP A 15 -2.75 -8.07 38.24
C ASP A 15 -3.79 -7.38 37.35
N ALA A 16 -3.66 -7.56 36.03
CA ALA A 16 -4.61 -7.05 35.05
C ALA A 16 -6.01 -7.64 35.25
N SER A 17 -6.12 -8.96 35.49
CA SER A 17 -7.41 -9.63 35.68
C SER A 17 -8.14 -9.15 36.94
N VAL A 18 -7.40 -8.97 38.05
CA VAL A 18 -7.94 -8.41 39.30
C VAL A 18 -8.34 -6.95 39.12
N GLY A 19 -7.54 -6.18 38.38
CA GLY A 19 -7.87 -4.81 37.99
C GLY A 19 -9.16 -4.70 37.20
N LEU A 20 -9.34 -5.55 36.18
CA LEU A 20 -10.54 -5.56 35.36
C LEU A 20 -11.79 -6.00 36.15
N LEU A 21 -11.70 -7.04 36.98
CA LEU A 21 -12.86 -7.57 37.71
C LEU A 21 -13.29 -6.73 38.91
N TYR A 22 -12.31 -6.24 39.69
CA TYR A 22 -12.56 -5.65 41.01
C TYR A 22 -12.04 -4.22 41.13
N GLN A 23 -11.54 -3.61 40.05
CA GLN A 23 -10.98 -2.25 40.05
C GLN A 23 -9.85 -2.06 41.09
N SER A 24 -9.04 -3.11 41.33
CA SER A 24 -8.01 -3.13 42.38
C SER A 24 -6.61 -3.59 41.89
N GLY A 25 -6.32 -3.42 40.61
CA GLY A 25 -5.01 -3.74 40.02
C GLY A 25 -3.97 -2.64 40.23
N SER A 26 -2.72 -2.88 39.82
CA SER A 26 -1.62 -1.91 39.96
C SER A 26 -1.91 -0.57 39.26
N LEU A 27 -2.59 -0.60 38.12
CA LEU A 27 -3.03 0.61 37.40
C LEU A 27 -4.15 1.38 38.13
N ASN A 28 -5.05 0.71 38.85
CA ASN A 28 -6.02 1.38 39.72
C ASN A 28 -5.33 2.00 40.93
N LEU A 29 -4.31 1.34 41.50
CA LEU A 29 -3.50 1.90 42.56
C LEU A 29 -2.76 3.16 42.10
N LEU A 30 -2.26 3.16 40.86
CA LEU A 30 -1.62 4.33 40.26
C LEU A 30 -2.60 5.48 40.10
N ASP A 31 -3.82 5.22 39.61
CA ASP A 31 -4.87 6.24 39.55
C ASP A 31 -5.21 6.80 40.94
N TYR A 32 -5.35 5.93 41.94
CA TYR A 32 -5.54 6.36 43.34
C TYR A 32 -4.39 7.26 43.83
N LEU A 33 -3.13 6.92 43.51
CA LEU A 33 -1.96 7.73 43.86
C LEU A 33 -1.91 9.10 43.15
N VAL A 34 -2.49 9.19 41.95
CA VAL A 34 -2.59 10.44 41.16
C VAL A 34 -3.89 11.20 41.50
N GLY A 35 -4.64 10.74 42.51
CA GLY A 35 -5.82 11.41 43.04
C GLY A 35 -7.10 11.18 42.23
N GLY A 36 -7.21 10.06 41.51
CA GLY A 36 -8.42 9.71 40.74
C GLY A 36 -8.62 10.56 39.49
N ASN A 37 -7.54 11.15 38.95
CA ASN A 37 -7.59 12.03 37.79
C ASN A 37 -7.37 11.28 36.46
N ILE A 38 -7.11 9.97 36.49
CA ILE A 38 -7.01 9.16 35.28
C ILE A 38 -8.42 8.77 34.85
N PRO A 39 -8.81 8.99 33.58
CA PRO A 39 -10.09 8.50 33.09
C PRO A 39 -10.21 7.00 33.33
N ASN A 40 -11.30 6.55 33.98
CA ASN A 40 -11.57 5.13 34.23
C ASN A 40 -11.41 4.29 32.95
N ASP A 41 -11.81 4.86 31.82
CA ASP A 41 -11.63 4.33 30.48
C ASP A 41 -10.19 3.98 30.12
N MET A 42 -9.25 4.85 30.47
CA MET A 42 -7.84 4.60 30.23
C MET A 42 -7.30 3.50 31.14
N VAL A 43 -7.79 3.39 32.37
CA VAL A 43 -7.34 2.38 33.33
C VAL A 43 -7.66 0.98 32.82
N TRP A 44 -8.92 0.70 32.47
CA TRP A 44 -9.29 -0.64 32.01
C TRP A 44 -8.77 -0.96 30.60
N LEU A 45 -8.54 0.04 29.73
CA LEU A 45 -7.86 -0.15 28.44
C LEU A 45 -6.41 -0.60 28.64
N LEU A 46 -5.67 0.07 29.53
CA LEU A 46 -4.29 -0.28 29.85
C LEU A 46 -4.20 -1.65 30.51
N GLN A 47 -5.14 -2.01 31.39
CA GLN A 47 -5.22 -3.35 31.98
C GLN A 47 -5.55 -4.43 30.95
N SER A 48 -6.44 -4.13 29.99
CA SER A 48 -6.73 -5.04 28.89
C SER A 48 -5.47 -5.28 28.04
N LEU A 49 -4.73 -4.21 27.72
CA LEU A 49 -3.45 -4.30 27.02
C LEU A 49 -2.40 -5.07 27.82
N GLU A 50 -2.34 -4.87 29.13
CA GLU A 50 -1.45 -5.56 30.06
C GLU A 50 -1.71 -7.07 30.07
N SER A 51 -2.97 -7.49 30.22
CA SER A 51 -3.39 -8.90 30.16
C SER A 51 -3.00 -9.56 28.83
N ILE A 52 -3.34 -8.92 27.71
CA ILE A 52 -3.03 -9.43 26.37
C ILE A 52 -1.51 -9.53 26.18
N SER A 53 -0.76 -8.50 26.59
CA SER A 53 0.71 -8.49 26.51
C SER A 53 1.34 -9.58 27.37
N GLY A 54 0.78 -9.85 28.55
CA GLY A 54 1.16 -10.99 29.40
C GLY A 54 0.99 -12.33 28.69
N GLY A 55 -0.12 -12.50 27.96
CA GLY A 55 -0.36 -13.67 27.10
C GLY A 55 0.70 -13.83 26.01
N PHE A 56 1.02 -12.76 25.28
CA PHE A 56 2.11 -12.75 24.28
C PHE A 56 3.48 -13.05 24.89
N PHE A 57 3.75 -12.52 26.10
CA PHE A 57 5.00 -12.80 26.80
C PHE A 57 5.12 -14.28 27.19
N LEU A 58 4.02 -14.94 27.56
CA LEU A 58 3.97 -16.37 27.84
C LEU A 58 4.24 -17.21 26.57
N VAL A 59 3.64 -16.83 25.43
CA VAL A 59 3.94 -17.46 24.14
C VAL A 59 5.42 -17.28 23.79
N LYS A 60 5.99 -16.10 23.99
CA LYS A 60 7.42 -15.86 23.73
C LYS A 60 8.34 -16.72 24.59
N ILE A 61 8.01 -16.93 25.86
CA ILE A 61 8.76 -17.84 26.74
C ILE A 61 8.75 -19.27 26.18
N LEU A 62 7.63 -19.70 25.62
CA LEU A 62 7.50 -21.02 24.98
C LEU A 62 8.42 -21.17 23.75
N PHE A 63 8.63 -20.09 23.00
CA PHE A 63 9.57 -20.06 21.88
C PHE A 63 11.04 -19.99 22.32
N ASP A 64 11.38 -19.15 23.29
CA ASP A 64 12.76 -18.86 23.69
C ASP A 64 13.37 -19.94 24.59
N ASP A 65 12.62 -20.41 25.59
CA ASP A 65 13.18 -21.10 26.76
C ASP A 65 12.83 -22.60 26.82
N VAL A 66 11.83 -23.06 26.06
CA VAL A 66 11.43 -24.48 26.06
C VAL A 66 12.27 -25.27 25.04
N PRO A 67 12.86 -26.43 25.40
CA PRO A 67 13.66 -27.24 24.48
C PRO A 67 12.81 -27.87 23.37
N VAL A 68 13.42 -28.13 22.21
CA VAL A 68 12.75 -28.75 21.06
C VAL A 68 12.21 -30.13 21.45
N SER A 69 10.89 -30.24 21.54
CA SER A 69 10.17 -31.45 21.91
C SER A 69 8.82 -31.48 21.19
N ASN A 70 8.17 -32.65 21.17
CA ASN A 70 6.80 -32.75 20.64
C ASN A 70 5.84 -31.84 21.43
N VAL A 71 6.01 -31.76 22.75
CA VAL A 71 5.21 -30.90 23.64
C VAL A 71 5.40 -29.41 23.33
N ARG A 72 6.64 -28.96 23.08
CA ARG A 72 6.89 -27.60 22.62
C ARG A 72 6.20 -27.34 21.29
N SER A 73 6.32 -28.27 20.35
CA SER A 73 5.76 -28.13 19.00
C SER A 73 4.23 -28.06 19.05
N THR A 74 3.58 -28.88 19.87
CA THR A 74 2.13 -28.84 20.08
C THR A 74 1.69 -27.56 20.80
N ALA A 75 2.43 -27.12 21.81
CA ALA A 75 2.12 -25.86 22.51
C ALA A 75 2.33 -24.62 21.61
N ILE A 76 3.35 -24.62 20.74
CA ILE A 76 3.54 -23.58 19.72
C ILE A 76 2.34 -23.60 18.76
N ALA A 77 1.92 -24.78 18.29
CA ALA A 77 0.79 -24.90 17.39
C ALA A 77 -0.54 -24.43 18.02
N LEU A 78 -0.72 -24.62 19.33
CA LEU A 78 -1.89 -24.18 20.08
C LEU A 78 -1.81 -22.72 20.56
N SER A 79 -0.67 -22.05 20.42
CA SER A 79 -0.47 -20.68 20.91
C SER A 79 -1.46 -19.64 20.36
N PRO A 80 -1.93 -19.69 19.09
CA PRO A 80 -2.94 -18.74 18.60
C PRO A 80 -4.30 -18.91 19.32
N LEU A 81 -4.71 -20.16 19.58
CA LEU A 81 -5.94 -20.45 20.33
C LEU A 81 -5.81 -19.99 21.79
N PHE A 82 -4.64 -20.18 22.39
CA PHE A 82 -4.35 -19.66 23.72
C PHE A 82 -4.44 -18.12 23.78
N LEU A 83 -3.91 -17.41 22.78
CA LEU A 83 -4.02 -15.95 22.73
C LEU A 83 -5.46 -15.48 22.56
N LEU A 84 -6.25 -16.13 21.70
CA LEU A 84 -7.68 -15.86 21.57
C LEU A 84 -8.43 -16.11 22.88
N PHE A 85 -8.05 -17.16 23.62
CA PHE A 85 -8.59 -17.43 24.95
C PHE A 85 -8.24 -16.33 25.96
N ILE A 86 -7.00 -15.83 25.97
CA ILE A 86 -6.60 -14.70 26.82
C ILE A 86 -7.40 -13.44 26.47
N ILE A 87 -7.55 -13.12 25.19
CA ILE A 87 -8.34 -11.96 24.73
C ILE A 87 -9.80 -12.11 25.18
N TRP A 88 -10.38 -13.29 24.97
CA TRP A 88 -11.74 -13.61 25.37
C TRP A 88 -11.96 -13.47 26.89
N MET A 89 -11.06 -14.04 27.69
CA MET A 89 -11.10 -13.94 29.16
C MET A 89 -10.96 -12.48 29.62
N THR A 90 -10.09 -11.71 28.97
CA THR A 90 -9.88 -10.29 29.27
C THR A 90 -11.14 -9.48 29.00
N LEU A 91 -11.82 -9.72 27.87
CA LEU A 91 -13.08 -9.04 27.54
C LEU A 91 -14.20 -9.43 28.50
N ASP A 92 -14.33 -10.71 28.87
CA ASP A 92 -15.34 -11.15 29.84
C ASP A 92 -15.12 -10.51 31.22
N PHE A 93 -13.86 -10.42 31.67
CA PHE A 93 -13.51 -9.75 32.92
C PHE A 93 -13.77 -8.24 32.87
N LEU A 94 -13.47 -7.59 31.75
CA LEU A 94 -13.75 -6.18 31.54
C LEU A 94 -15.25 -5.88 31.69
N PHE A 95 -16.11 -6.59 30.95
CA PHE A 95 -17.55 -6.31 30.98
C PHE A 95 -18.20 -6.69 32.31
N LYS A 96 -17.71 -7.73 33.00
CA LYS A 96 -18.10 -8.00 34.40
C LYS A 96 -17.70 -6.86 35.34
N GLY A 97 -16.49 -6.32 35.19
CA GLY A 97 -16.03 -5.17 35.97
C GLY A 97 -16.82 -3.89 35.72
N LEU A 98 -17.30 -3.70 34.48
CA LEU A 98 -18.15 -2.58 34.08
C LEU A 98 -19.64 -2.78 34.40
N GLN A 99 -20.05 -3.98 34.84
CA GLN A 99 -21.45 -4.36 35.07
C GLN A 99 -22.33 -4.27 33.81
N ASP A 100 -21.73 -4.51 32.64
CA ASP A 100 -22.41 -4.51 31.33
C ASP A 100 -22.42 -5.91 30.72
N ASP A 101 -23.31 -6.13 29.75
CA ASP A 101 -23.35 -7.33 28.92
C ASP A 101 -23.06 -7.04 27.46
N VAL A 102 -22.35 -7.96 26.79
CA VAL A 102 -22.03 -7.86 25.37
C VAL A 102 -22.36 -9.15 24.66
N SER A 103 -22.97 -9.03 23.47
CA SER A 103 -23.19 -10.16 22.57
C SER A 103 -22.38 -10.00 21.29
N ILE A 104 -21.46 -10.93 21.04
CA ILE A 104 -20.65 -10.97 19.83
C ILE A 104 -21.20 -12.07 18.93
N ASN A 105 -21.66 -11.70 17.73
CA ASN A 105 -22.16 -12.66 16.74
C ASN A 105 -21.06 -12.99 15.72
N LEU A 106 -20.59 -14.23 15.73
CA LEU A 106 -19.60 -14.76 14.80
C LEU A 106 -20.31 -15.64 13.76
N ASP A 107 -20.25 -15.22 12.50
CA ASP A 107 -20.75 -16.00 11.37
C ASP A 107 -19.58 -16.69 10.67
N LEU A 108 -19.50 -18.03 10.77
CA LEU A 108 -18.36 -18.78 10.25
C LEU A 108 -18.21 -18.66 8.73
N VAL A 109 -19.33 -18.62 8.00
CA VAL A 109 -19.32 -18.46 6.54
C VAL A 109 -18.83 -17.07 6.17
N SER A 110 -19.38 -16.02 6.80
CA SER A 110 -18.94 -14.63 6.58
C SER A 110 -17.46 -14.45 6.89
N ILE A 111 -16.98 -15.02 8.00
CA ILE A 111 -15.56 -14.93 8.38
C ILE A 111 -14.70 -15.69 7.38
N GLY A 112 -15.07 -16.90 6.97
CA GLY A 112 -14.29 -17.69 6.00
C GLY A 112 -14.23 -17.02 4.63
N VAL A 113 -15.36 -16.52 4.15
CA VAL A 113 -15.49 -15.81 2.89
C VAL A 113 -14.76 -14.45 2.92
N GLY A 114 -14.95 -13.68 3.99
CA GLY A 114 -14.26 -12.42 4.23
C GLY A 114 -12.74 -12.62 4.31
N THR A 115 -12.32 -13.72 4.94
CA THR A 115 -10.91 -14.14 4.97
C THR A 115 -10.40 -14.33 3.55
N LEU A 116 -11.07 -15.11 2.71
CA LEU A 116 -10.62 -15.35 1.33
C LEU A 116 -10.57 -14.08 0.49
N THR A 117 -11.56 -13.19 0.64
CA THR A 117 -11.64 -11.91 -0.09
C THR A 117 -10.48 -10.98 0.28
N TRP A 118 -10.24 -10.76 1.58
CA TRP A 118 -9.14 -9.91 2.03
C TRP A 118 -7.78 -10.54 1.78
N SER A 119 -7.66 -11.86 1.95
CA SER A 119 -6.41 -12.60 1.69
C SER A 119 -6.00 -12.49 0.24
N SER A 120 -6.91 -12.72 -0.70
CA SER A 120 -6.63 -12.60 -2.14
C SER A 120 -6.27 -11.17 -2.55
N THR A 121 -6.94 -10.17 -1.97
CA THR A 121 -6.61 -8.75 -2.18
C THR A 121 -5.17 -8.44 -1.77
N TYR A 122 -4.77 -8.79 -0.55
CA TYR A 122 -3.40 -8.55 -0.09
C TYR A 122 -2.38 -9.44 -0.83
N LEU A 123 -2.78 -10.67 -1.19
CA LEU A 123 -1.93 -11.62 -1.91
C LEU A 123 -1.53 -11.10 -3.29
N ALA A 124 -2.45 -10.45 -4.02
CA ALA A 124 -2.18 -9.90 -5.35
C ALA A 124 -1.03 -8.87 -5.36
N ILE A 125 -0.96 -8.02 -4.32
CA ILE A 125 0.12 -7.04 -4.15
C ILE A 125 1.35 -7.73 -3.55
N ALA A 126 1.17 -8.55 -2.51
CA ALA A 126 2.25 -9.20 -1.77
C ALA A 126 3.09 -10.15 -2.64
N VAL A 127 2.47 -10.90 -3.55
CA VAL A 127 3.19 -11.79 -4.48
C VAL A 127 4.02 -10.99 -5.47
N GLY A 128 3.50 -9.87 -5.99
CA GLY A 128 4.24 -8.97 -6.87
C GLY A 128 5.46 -8.36 -6.17
N LEU A 129 5.27 -7.87 -4.94
CA LEU A 129 6.35 -7.39 -4.08
C LEU A 129 7.37 -8.51 -3.76
N THR A 130 6.93 -9.72 -3.50
CA THR A 130 7.80 -10.87 -3.20
C THR A 130 8.66 -11.24 -4.40
N LEU A 131 8.09 -11.21 -5.60
CA LEU A 131 8.80 -11.51 -6.84
C LEU A 131 9.87 -10.45 -7.14
N THR A 132 9.51 -9.17 -7.00
CA THR A 132 10.44 -8.04 -7.17
C THR A 132 11.55 -8.07 -6.12
N TYR A 133 11.24 -8.30 -4.84
CA TYR A 133 12.26 -8.47 -3.80
C TYR A 133 13.22 -9.63 -4.10
N LYS A 134 12.68 -10.79 -4.51
CA LYS A 134 13.49 -11.98 -4.76
C LYS A 134 14.47 -11.79 -5.92
N VAL A 135 14.03 -11.18 -7.01
CA VAL A 135 14.84 -11.07 -8.25
C VAL A 135 15.62 -9.75 -8.30
N GLN A 136 15.06 -8.65 -7.79
CA GLN A 136 15.63 -7.30 -7.90
C GLN A 136 16.25 -6.77 -6.59
N ARG A 137 16.01 -7.42 -5.45
CA ARG A 137 16.63 -7.12 -4.14
C ARG A 137 16.32 -5.75 -3.52
N TYR A 138 15.15 -5.17 -3.80
CA TYR A 138 14.66 -3.97 -3.10
C TYR A 138 13.13 -4.00 -2.94
N GLY A 139 12.60 -3.19 -2.03
CA GLY A 139 11.16 -3.00 -1.85
C GLY A 139 10.56 -2.03 -2.84
N ASN A 140 9.65 -2.51 -3.70
CA ASN A 140 8.98 -1.70 -4.71
C ASN A 140 7.68 -1.06 -4.16
N PHE A 141 7.75 0.14 -3.60
CA PHE A 141 6.58 0.88 -3.12
C PHE A 141 5.58 1.26 -4.23
N ALA A 142 5.99 1.26 -5.50
CA ALA A 142 5.07 1.48 -6.63
C ALA A 142 4.19 0.27 -6.95
N GLN A 143 4.37 -0.89 -6.29
CA GLN A 143 3.62 -2.10 -6.60
C GLN A 143 2.12 -1.94 -6.38
N SER A 144 1.69 -1.19 -5.37
CA SER A 144 0.26 -0.89 -5.18
C SER A 144 -0.29 0.02 -6.28
N GLU A 145 0.51 0.91 -6.84
CA GLU A 145 0.03 1.76 -7.93
C GLU A 145 -0.17 0.95 -9.22
N LEU A 146 0.53 -0.17 -9.40
CA LEU A 146 0.23 -1.12 -10.49
C LEU A 146 -1.12 -1.83 -10.27
N PHE A 147 -1.48 -2.10 -9.02
CA PHE A 147 -2.82 -2.54 -8.64
C PHE A 147 -3.87 -1.44 -8.93
N MET A 148 -3.54 -0.18 -8.66
CA MET A 148 -4.40 0.96 -9.01
C MET A 148 -4.63 1.11 -10.51
N ILE A 149 -3.59 1.00 -11.33
CA ILE A 149 -3.73 1.02 -12.79
C ILE A 149 -4.68 -0.11 -13.24
N GLY A 150 -4.65 -1.27 -12.59
CA GLY A 150 -5.63 -2.34 -12.80
C GLY A 150 -7.08 -1.91 -12.55
N MET A 151 -7.34 -1.23 -11.43
CA MET A 151 -8.68 -0.71 -11.08
C MET A 151 -9.18 0.34 -12.08
N TYR A 152 -8.31 1.22 -12.56
CA TYR A 152 -8.70 2.22 -13.55
C TYR A 152 -8.76 1.67 -14.97
N LEU A 153 -7.96 0.65 -15.29
CA LEU A 153 -8.08 -0.03 -16.57
C LEU A 153 -9.44 -0.70 -16.71
N SER A 154 -10.00 -1.26 -15.64
CA SER A 154 -11.36 -1.78 -15.71
C SER A 154 -12.42 -0.70 -16.01
N MET A 155 -12.23 0.54 -15.56
CA MET A 155 -13.08 1.66 -15.97
C MET A 155 -12.87 2.04 -17.44
N VAL A 156 -11.61 2.06 -17.90
CA VAL A 156 -11.28 2.33 -19.30
C VAL A 156 -11.92 1.29 -20.23
N MET A 157 -11.94 0.02 -19.82
CA MET A 157 -12.60 -1.04 -20.58
C MET A 157 -14.10 -0.78 -20.70
N VAL A 158 -14.77 -0.44 -19.59
CA VAL A 158 -16.20 -0.12 -19.56
C VAL A 158 -16.55 1.12 -20.40
N TRP A 159 -15.74 2.16 -20.31
CA TRP A 159 -15.98 3.42 -21.04
C TRP A 159 -15.51 3.39 -22.50
N SER A 160 -14.88 2.30 -22.94
CA SER A 160 -14.50 2.14 -24.34
C SER A 160 -15.74 1.97 -25.21
N ASP A 161 -15.75 2.58 -26.40
CA ASP A 161 -16.88 2.49 -27.33
C ASP A 161 -17.21 1.06 -27.75
N HIS A 162 -16.21 0.17 -27.70
CA HIS A 162 -16.38 -1.24 -28.03
C HIS A 162 -17.19 -1.99 -26.97
N PHE A 163 -16.96 -1.77 -25.68
CA PHE A 163 -17.63 -2.54 -24.61
C PHE A 163 -18.79 -1.80 -23.95
N PHE A 164 -18.93 -0.49 -24.19
CA PHE A 164 -20.00 0.33 -23.63
C PHE A 164 -21.41 -0.25 -23.84
N PRO A 165 -21.79 -0.77 -25.03
CA PRO A 165 -23.14 -1.31 -25.22
C PRO A 165 -23.43 -2.51 -24.31
N LEU A 166 -22.40 -3.26 -23.89
CA LEU A 166 -22.60 -4.37 -22.98
C LEU A 166 -22.75 -3.91 -21.53
N TYR A 167 -22.03 -2.86 -21.15
CA TYR A 167 -22.06 -2.28 -19.81
C TYR A 167 -23.39 -1.57 -19.50
N ASP A 168 -23.89 -0.78 -20.44
CA ASP A 168 -25.08 0.07 -20.26
C ASP A 168 -26.39 -0.70 -20.52
N ALA A 169 -26.29 -2.01 -20.82
CA ALA A 169 -27.46 -2.86 -20.98
C ALA A 169 -28.23 -2.94 -19.64
N PRO A 170 -29.58 -2.92 -19.68
CA PRO A 170 -30.39 -3.12 -18.49
C PRO A 170 -30.22 -4.55 -17.98
N GLY A 171 -30.20 -4.71 -16.65
CA GLY A 171 -30.02 -6.02 -16.04
C GLY A 171 -31.19 -6.97 -16.33
N ASP A 172 -30.88 -8.18 -16.79
CA ASP A 172 -31.84 -9.23 -17.14
C ASP A 172 -31.79 -10.46 -16.21
N GLY A 173 -30.87 -10.45 -15.24
CA GLY A 173 -30.65 -11.50 -14.25
C GLY A 173 -29.70 -12.62 -14.70
N VAL A 174 -29.06 -12.51 -15.87
CA VAL A 174 -28.05 -13.45 -16.38
C VAL A 174 -26.70 -12.74 -16.46
N LEU A 175 -25.59 -13.44 -16.20
CA LEU A 175 -24.27 -12.79 -16.20
C LEU A 175 -23.62 -12.84 -17.59
N VAL A 176 -23.08 -11.69 -18.00
CA VAL A 176 -22.10 -11.62 -19.09
C VAL A 176 -20.65 -11.70 -18.56
N TRP A 177 -19.82 -12.49 -19.25
CA TRP A 177 -18.46 -12.83 -18.83
C TRP A 177 -17.36 -12.23 -19.70
N SER A 178 -17.59 -11.99 -20.99
CA SER A 178 -16.56 -11.50 -21.94
C SER A 178 -15.86 -10.24 -21.45
N LEU A 179 -16.62 -9.20 -21.05
CA LEU A 179 -16.03 -7.95 -20.56
C LEU A 179 -15.15 -8.17 -19.33
N LEU A 180 -15.59 -9.01 -18.38
CA LEU A 180 -14.78 -9.35 -17.22
C LEU A 180 -13.48 -10.06 -17.61
N VAL A 181 -13.56 -11.08 -18.46
CA VAL A 181 -12.39 -11.87 -18.90
C VAL A 181 -11.39 -11.00 -19.67
N TRP A 182 -11.85 -10.21 -20.62
CA TRP A 182 -11.00 -9.29 -21.38
C TRP A 182 -10.38 -8.23 -20.50
N THR A 183 -11.12 -7.70 -19.52
CA THR A 183 -10.60 -6.73 -18.56
C THR A 183 -9.48 -7.32 -17.69
N VAL A 184 -9.64 -8.55 -17.20
CA VAL A 184 -8.62 -9.28 -16.42
C VAL A 184 -7.35 -9.49 -17.25
N LEU A 185 -7.50 -9.93 -18.51
CA LEU A 185 -6.38 -10.16 -19.42
C LEU A 185 -5.68 -8.86 -19.80
N ALA A 186 -6.44 -7.82 -20.15
CA ALA A 186 -5.92 -6.50 -20.45
C ALA A 186 -5.18 -5.94 -19.23
N ALA A 187 -5.74 -6.10 -18.02
CA ALA A 187 -5.11 -5.67 -16.78
C ALA A 187 -3.76 -6.36 -16.58
N PHE A 188 -3.69 -7.67 -16.76
CA PHE A 188 -2.42 -8.39 -16.66
C PHE A 188 -1.38 -7.89 -17.68
N VAL A 189 -1.77 -7.71 -18.94
CA VAL A 189 -0.86 -7.33 -20.03
C VAL A 189 -0.42 -5.87 -19.93
N VAL A 190 -1.37 -4.93 -19.81
CA VAL A 190 -1.10 -3.49 -19.80
C VAL A 190 -0.31 -3.08 -18.56
N THR A 191 -0.68 -3.58 -17.38
CA THR A 191 0.11 -3.31 -16.17
C THR A 191 1.46 -4.01 -16.20
N GLY A 192 1.55 -5.21 -16.79
CA GLY A 192 2.81 -5.87 -17.09
C GLY A 192 3.74 -5.01 -17.95
N ILE A 193 3.23 -4.43 -19.03
CA ILE A 193 3.97 -3.50 -19.90
C ILE A 193 4.36 -2.25 -19.13
N ALA A 194 3.46 -1.67 -18.33
CA ALA A 194 3.78 -0.53 -17.47
C ALA A 194 4.93 -0.87 -16.50
N GLY A 195 4.96 -2.07 -15.93
CA GLY A 195 6.05 -2.58 -15.12
C GLY A 195 7.40 -2.62 -15.87
N ILE A 196 7.40 -3.06 -17.14
CA ILE A 196 8.59 -3.03 -18.00
C ILE A 196 9.03 -1.58 -18.28
N ILE A 197 8.10 -0.69 -18.59
CA ILE A 197 8.38 0.73 -18.87
C ILE A 197 9.06 1.38 -17.66
N ILE A 198 8.48 1.19 -16.47
CA ILE A 198 9.03 1.72 -15.22
C ILE A 198 10.42 1.17 -14.95
N ASP A 199 10.60 -0.15 -15.09
CA ASP A 199 11.91 -0.79 -14.89
C ASP A 199 12.96 -0.22 -15.83
N ARG A 200 12.61 -0.01 -17.10
CA ARG A 200 13.53 0.48 -18.14
C ARG A 200 13.89 1.95 -17.98
N LEU A 201 12.92 2.79 -17.62
CA LEU A 201 13.09 4.24 -17.51
C LEU A 201 13.77 4.65 -16.19
N VAL A 202 13.47 3.91 -15.11
CA VAL A 202 13.84 4.28 -13.75
C VAL A 202 14.84 3.29 -13.17
N TYR A 203 14.41 2.07 -12.87
CA TYR A 203 15.19 1.15 -12.03
C TYR A 203 16.48 0.66 -12.67
N ARG A 204 16.47 0.43 -13.99
CA ARG A 204 17.67 0.01 -14.72
C ARG A 204 18.83 0.98 -14.53
N GLY A 205 18.58 2.28 -14.64
CA GLY A 205 19.62 3.30 -14.49
C GLY A 205 20.21 3.37 -13.08
N PHE A 206 19.44 2.98 -12.07
CA PHE A 206 19.92 2.87 -10.69
C PHE A 206 20.74 1.59 -10.48
N ARG A 207 20.31 0.46 -11.07
CA ARG A 207 21.06 -0.80 -11.04
C ARG A 207 22.41 -0.71 -11.74
N GLU A 208 22.47 -0.05 -12.90
CA GLU A 208 23.73 0.16 -13.63
C GLU A 208 24.75 1.02 -12.85
N LYS A 209 24.30 1.75 -11.83
CA LYS A 209 25.14 2.58 -10.95
C LYS A 209 25.43 1.92 -9.59
N ASP A 210 25.07 0.65 -9.40
CA ASP A 210 25.21 -0.09 -8.14
C ASP A 210 24.70 0.67 -6.90
N THR A 211 23.58 1.39 -7.06
CA THR A 211 23.00 2.13 -5.96
C THR A 211 22.50 1.21 -4.86
N THR A 212 22.54 1.66 -3.61
CA THR A 212 22.04 0.86 -2.49
C THR A 212 20.55 0.51 -2.64
N PRO A 213 20.09 -0.63 -2.08
CA PRO A 213 18.67 -0.98 -2.10
C PRO A 213 17.75 0.10 -1.52
N GLN A 214 18.25 0.90 -0.56
CA GLN A 214 17.49 2.00 0.02
C GLN A 214 17.17 3.08 -1.01
N VAL A 215 18.15 3.45 -1.85
CA VAL A 215 17.95 4.44 -2.93
C VAL A 215 16.95 3.91 -3.95
N MET A 216 17.01 2.63 -4.30
CA MET A 216 16.03 2.00 -5.20
C MET A 216 14.62 2.01 -4.59
N MET A 217 14.51 1.73 -3.31
CA MET A 217 13.25 1.77 -2.57
C MET A 217 12.65 3.19 -2.54
N ILE A 218 13.47 4.22 -2.34
CA ILE A 218 13.05 5.64 -2.42
C ILE A 218 12.68 6.02 -3.86
N ALA A 219 13.42 5.55 -4.87
CA ALA A 219 13.07 5.80 -6.26
C ALA A 219 11.68 5.21 -6.59
N SER A 220 11.35 4.02 -6.07
CA SER A 220 10.02 3.42 -6.25
C SER A 220 8.89 4.23 -5.63
N LEU A 221 9.17 4.96 -4.56
CA LEU A 221 8.24 5.93 -3.99
C LEU A 221 7.95 7.09 -4.95
N GLY A 222 9.01 7.64 -5.57
CA GLY A 222 8.89 8.69 -6.57
C GLY A 222 8.06 8.24 -7.77
N VAL A 223 8.28 7.00 -8.24
CA VAL A 223 7.43 6.36 -9.26
C VAL A 223 5.98 6.27 -8.78
N ALA A 224 5.74 5.85 -7.55
CA ALA A 224 4.39 5.71 -7.01
C ALA A 224 3.62 7.04 -7.04
N LEU A 225 4.27 8.13 -6.61
CA LEU A 225 3.68 9.48 -6.65
C LEU A 225 3.35 9.93 -8.09
N ILE A 226 4.25 9.64 -9.05
CA ILE A 226 4.01 9.94 -10.47
C ILE A 226 2.80 9.18 -11.00
N LEU A 227 2.75 7.86 -10.79
CA LEU A 227 1.65 7.03 -11.30
C LEU A 227 0.30 7.47 -10.71
N ARG A 228 0.27 7.72 -9.40
CA ARG A 228 -0.93 8.22 -8.73
C ARG A 228 -1.38 9.56 -9.26
N ALA A 229 -0.44 10.50 -9.43
CA ALA A 229 -0.76 11.82 -9.94
C ALA A 229 -1.28 11.77 -11.39
N ILE A 230 -0.72 10.91 -12.24
CA ILE A 230 -1.24 10.69 -13.60
C ILE A 230 -2.68 10.20 -13.56
N VAL A 231 -3.01 9.24 -12.68
CA VAL A 231 -4.37 8.73 -12.54
C VAL A 231 -5.32 9.78 -11.97
N TYR A 232 -4.92 10.54 -10.94
CA TYR A 232 -5.73 11.65 -10.43
C TYR A 232 -5.98 12.73 -11.49
N LEU A 233 -4.96 13.11 -12.26
CA LEU A 233 -5.11 14.09 -13.33
C LEU A 233 -6.09 13.56 -14.39
N ARG A 234 -6.02 12.28 -14.74
CA ARG A 234 -6.87 11.70 -15.78
C ARG A 234 -8.31 11.42 -15.33
N PHE A 235 -8.52 10.93 -14.13
CA PHE A 235 -9.81 10.39 -13.66
C PHE A 235 -10.40 11.14 -12.46
N GLY A 236 -9.70 12.13 -11.91
CA GLY A 236 -10.10 12.87 -10.72
C GLY A 236 -9.98 12.09 -9.41
N ALA A 237 -10.46 12.70 -8.32
CA ALA A 237 -10.62 12.05 -7.01
C ALA A 237 -12.00 11.42 -6.81
N GLY A 238 -12.80 11.33 -7.89
CA GLY A 238 -14.09 10.65 -7.88
C GLY A 238 -13.96 9.20 -7.40
N ARG A 239 -15.02 8.69 -6.78
CA ARG A 239 -15.08 7.29 -6.35
C ARG A 239 -15.81 6.49 -7.41
N ASN A 240 -15.06 5.66 -8.13
CA ASN A 240 -15.59 4.83 -9.21
C ASN A 240 -15.79 3.39 -8.75
N MET A 241 -16.53 2.63 -9.55
CA MET A 241 -16.76 1.21 -9.34
C MET A 241 -16.85 0.52 -10.69
N PHE A 242 -16.19 -0.64 -10.80
CA PHE A 242 -16.24 -1.44 -12.01
C PHE A 242 -17.40 -2.43 -11.91
N GLU A 243 -18.30 -2.38 -12.87
CA GLU A 243 -19.43 -3.29 -13.01
C GLU A 243 -19.36 -3.80 -14.44
N PRO A 244 -18.96 -5.06 -14.69
CA PRO A 244 -18.85 -5.58 -16.05
C PRO A 244 -20.20 -5.57 -16.78
N ASP A 245 -21.27 -5.71 -16.02
CA ASP A 245 -22.67 -5.75 -16.44
C ASP A 245 -23.51 -5.45 -15.19
N ALA A 246 -24.69 -4.85 -15.36
CA ALA A 246 -25.59 -4.43 -14.28
C ALA A 246 -25.97 -5.62 -13.38
N ASP A 247 -26.03 -6.82 -13.95
CA ASP A 247 -26.45 -8.03 -13.27
C ASP A 247 -25.47 -8.51 -12.19
N TRP A 248 -24.17 -8.25 -12.33
CA TRP A 248 -23.14 -8.67 -11.37
C TRP A 248 -23.39 -8.21 -9.93
N ARG A 249 -24.21 -7.18 -9.74
CA ARG A 249 -24.52 -6.58 -8.44
C ARG A 249 -25.95 -6.81 -7.96
N LEU A 250 -26.75 -7.57 -8.69
CA LEU A 250 -28.09 -7.93 -8.25
C LEU A 250 -28.02 -8.71 -6.93
N PRO A 251 -28.82 -8.34 -5.90
CA PRO A 251 -28.85 -9.05 -4.62
C PRO A 251 -29.31 -10.52 -4.72
N THR A 252 -29.95 -10.89 -5.82
CA THR A 252 -30.38 -12.25 -6.17
C THR A 252 -29.21 -13.13 -6.62
N LEU A 253 -28.16 -12.56 -7.24
CA LEU A 253 -27.02 -13.32 -7.74
C LEU A 253 -25.98 -13.58 -6.64
N ARG A 254 -26.23 -14.63 -5.87
CA ARG A 254 -25.46 -15.01 -4.69
C ARG A 254 -25.38 -16.51 -4.49
N TRP A 255 -24.39 -16.95 -3.73
CA TRP A 255 -24.36 -18.29 -3.16
C TRP A 255 -25.08 -18.27 -1.83
N ASP A 256 -26.16 -19.05 -1.74
CA ASP A 256 -26.84 -19.33 -0.48
C ASP A 256 -26.11 -20.48 0.22
N ILE A 257 -25.19 -20.10 1.11
CA ILE A 257 -24.39 -21.05 1.90
C ILE A 257 -25.03 -21.14 3.29
N PRO A 258 -25.53 -22.31 3.71
CA PRO A 258 -26.09 -22.47 5.06
C PRO A 258 -25.01 -22.14 6.09
N THR A 259 -25.36 -21.31 7.07
CA THR A 259 -24.40 -20.78 8.05
C THR A 259 -24.76 -21.16 9.47
N GLN A 260 -23.72 -21.37 10.27
CA GLN A 260 -23.82 -21.49 11.71
C GLN A 260 -23.37 -20.17 12.32
N LYS A 261 -24.26 -19.54 13.08
CA LYS A 261 -23.93 -18.36 13.87
C LYS A 261 -23.61 -18.77 15.29
N LEU A 262 -22.45 -18.34 15.76
CA LEU A 262 -22.00 -18.49 17.14
C LEU A 262 -22.16 -17.14 17.83
N ARG A 263 -23.09 -17.05 18.77
CA ARG A 263 -23.25 -15.88 19.64
C ARG A 263 -22.50 -16.13 20.95
N LEU A 264 -21.58 -15.24 21.27
CA LEU A 264 -20.83 -15.24 22.52
C LEU A 264 -21.38 -14.12 23.40
N ASN A 265 -21.97 -14.48 24.55
CA ASN A 265 -22.43 -13.51 25.53
C ASN A 265 -21.37 -13.38 26.64
N LEU A 266 -20.75 -12.21 26.76
CA LEU A 266 -19.72 -11.92 27.76
C LEU A 266 -20.23 -10.88 28.76
N GLY A 267 -19.61 -10.82 29.94
CA GLY A 267 -19.98 -9.84 30.96
C GLY A 267 -21.03 -10.37 31.93
N VAL A 268 -21.96 -9.50 32.33
CA VAL A 268 -23.09 -9.85 33.20
C VAL A 268 -24.09 -10.69 32.40
N ARG A 269 -24.49 -11.84 32.95
CA ARG A 269 -25.39 -12.78 32.27
C ARG A 269 -26.66 -13.09 33.05
N ASP A 270 -26.78 -12.58 34.26
CA ASP A 270 -28.00 -12.75 35.06
C ASP A 270 -29.11 -11.89 34.45
N ILE A 271 -30.33 -12.42 34.43
CA ILE A 271 -31.51 -11.73 33.87
C ILE A 271 -32.29 -11.13 35.04
N GLU A 272 -32.73 -9.87 34.93
CA GLU A 272 -33.54 -9.22 35.97
C GLU A 272 -34.91 -9.92 36.14
N ASP A 273 -35.39 -10.02 37.38
CA ASP A 273 -36.67 -10.66 37.72
C ASP A 273 -37.82 -10.11 36.86
N GLY A 274 -38.43 -10.97 36.04
CA GLY A 274 -39.55 -10.64 35.15
C GLY A 274 -39.18 -10.34 33.69
N GLN A 275 -37.89 -10.29 33.34
CA GLN A 275 -37.44 -10.25 31.95
C GLN A 275 -37.18 -11.67 31.42
N ILE A 276 -37.47 -11.89 30.14
CA ILE A 276 -37.25 -13.19 29.47
C ILE A 276 -36.28 -12.97 28.32
N TYR A 277 -35.12 -13.62 28.36
CA TYR A 277 -34.20 -13.64 27.22
C TYR A 277 -34.71 -14.64 26.20
N THR A 278 -35.08 -14.16 25.01
CA THR A 278 -35.52 -15.00 23.90
C THR A 278 -34.37 -15.19 22.91
N SER A 279 -33.89 -16.43 22.77
CA SER A 279 -33.04 -16.82 21.64
C SER A 279 -33.89 -17.46 20.56
N ALA A 280 -33.50 -17.26 19.29
CA ALA A 280 -34.22 -17.79 18.14
C ALA A 280 -33.47 -18.99 17.58
N ILE A 281 -34.11 -20.15 17.56
CA ILE A 281 -33.65 -21.37 16.90
C ILE A 281 -34.51 -21.56 15.65
N CYS A 282 -33.87 -21.81 14.50
CA CYS A 282 -34.60 -22.21 13.30
C CYS A 282 -34.68 -23.74 13.30
N ASP A 283 -35.90 -24.27 13.38
CA ASP A 283 -36.20 -25.69 13.19
C ASP A 283 -37.24 -25.83 12.08
N GLU A 284 -36.95 -26.68 11.08
CA GLU A 284 -37.76 -27.00 9.88
C GLU A 284 -38.87 -25.95 9.55
N ASP A 285 -38.46 -24.78 9.04
CA ASP A 285 -39.31 -23.66 8.56
C ASP A 285 -39.98 -22.76 9.62
N THR A 286 -39.75 -22.98 10.92
CA THR A 286 -40.30 -22.13 11.99
C THR A 286 -39.22 -21.59 12.94
N LEU A 287 -39.40 -20.34 13.37
CA LEU A 287 -38.51 -19.68 14.33
C LEU A 287 -38.98 -20.02 15.75
N GLU A 288 -38.47 -21.10 16.32
CA GLU A 288 -38.70 -21.48 17.71
C GLU A 288 -37.96 -20.50 18.63
N LYS A 289 -38.69 -19.86 19.54
CA LYS A 289 -38.11 -18.97 20.55
C LYS A 289 -37.83 -19.77 21.81
N VAL A 290 -36.56 -19.96 22.15
CA VAL A 290 -36.16 -20.50 23.46
C VAL A 290 -36.08 -19.35 24.46
N THR A 291 -36.90 -19.44 25.49
CA THR A 291 -37.00 -18.45 26.58
C THR A 291 -36.16 -18.90 27.77
N TYR A 292 -35.22 -18.07 28.21
CA TYR A 292 -34.47 -18.25 29.44
C TYR A 292 -34.97 -17.27 30.49
N GLU A 293 -35.25 -17.79 31.69
CA GLU A 293 -35.76 -17.00 32.83
C GLU A 293 -34.69 -16.69 33.89
N THR A 294 -33.52 -17.36 33.84
CA THR A 294 -32.49 -17.26 34.90
C THR A 294 -31.20 -16.57 34.45
N SER A 295 -30.58 -17.01 33.36
CA SER A 295 -29.33 -16.43 32.87
C SER A 295 -29.13 -16.65 31.37
N LYS A 296 -28.39 -15.73 30.73
CA LYS A 296 -27.96 -15.81 29.33
C LYS A 296 -26.85 -16.89 29.20
N PRO A 297 -26.95 -17.85 28.27
CA PRO A 297 -25.88 -18.82 28.00
C PRO A 297 -24.58 -18.12 27.58
N LEU A 298 -23.43 -18.70 27.93
CA LEU A 298 -22.12 -18.15 27.53
C LEU A 298 -21.89 -18.20 26.01
N VAL A 299 -22.26 -19.34 25.43
CA VAL A 299 -22.07 -19.66 24.03
C VAL A 299 -23.37 -20.22 23.51
N GLU A 300 -23.88 -19.60 22.47
CA GLU A 300 -25.07 -20.02 21.77
C GLU A 300 -24.69 -20.31 20.32
N SER A 301 -25.11 -21.45 19.79
CA SER A 301 -24.96 -21.78 18.38
C SER A 301 -26.34 -21.98 17.77
N PHE A 302 -26.63 -21.25 16.70
CA PHE A 302 -27.88 -21.43 15.96
C PHE A 302 -27.57 -21.65 14.49
N ASN A 303 -28.29 -22.60 13.89
CA ASN A 303 -28.22 -22.88 12.48
C ASN A 303 -29.21 -21.96 11.76
N MET A 304 -28.76 -21.27 10.72
CA MET A 304 -29.65 -20.49 9.85
C MET A 304 -29.74 -21.21 8.52
N GLY A 305 -30.83 -21.97 8.36
CA GLY A 305 -31.21 -22.59 7.09
C GLY A 305 -31.73 -21.54 6.09
N ASN A 306 -31.84 -21.94 4.82
CA ASN A 306 -32.17 -21.04 3.71
C ASN A 306 -33.57 -20.41 3.81
N ASP A 307 -34.53 -21.05 4.50
CA ASP A 307 -35.94 -20.62 4.54
C ASP A 307 -36.31 -19.75 5.77
N CYS A 308 -35.35 -19.49 6.67
CA CYS A 308 -35.60 -18.83 7.94
C CYS A 308 -35.17 -17.34 7.87
N ILE A 309 -36.11 -16.44 7.55
CA ILE A 309 -35.96 -14.96 7.46
C ILE A 309 -34.70 -14.52 6.67
N THR A 310 -34.89 -14.13 5.41
CA THR A 310 -33.83 -13.68 4.46
C THR A 310 -32.93 -12.53 4.96
N GLN A 311 -33.28 -11.84 6.04
CA GLN A 311 -32.45 -10.80 6.67
C GLN A 311 -31.30 -11.36 7.51
N TYR A 312 -31.29 -12.66 7.82
CA TYR A 312 -30.28 -13.27 8.68
C TYR A 312 -29.40 -14.33 7.98
N THR A 313 -29.66 -14.73 6.73
CA THR A 313 -28.74 -15.59 5.97
C THR A 313 -27.51 -14.80 5.51
N THR A 314 -26.33 -15.44 5.48
CA THR A 314 -25.15 -14.80 4.89
C THR A 314 -25.09 -15.02 3.39
N ASN A 315 -25.62 -14.03 2.70
CA ASN A 315 -25.64 -13.94 1.26
C ASN A 315 -24.24 -13.64 0.73
N TYR A 316 -23.59 -14.61 0.08
CA TYR A 316 -22.29 -14.38 -0.56
C TYR A 316 -22.46 -14.06 -2.04
N ALA A 317 -22.44 -12.77 -2.37
CA ALA A 317 -22.60 -12.32 -3.73
C ALA A 317 -21.48 -12.83 -4.66
N TYR A 318 -21.83 -13.20 -5.90
CA TYR A 318 -20.90 -13.80 -6.86
C TYR A 318 -19.68 -12.92 -7.15
N TYR A 319 -19.86 -11.60 -7.27
CA TYR A 319 -18.77 -10.66 -7.52
C TYR A 319 -17.67 -10.69 -6.44
N LYS A 320 -18.02 -10.97 -5.18
CA LYS A 320 -17.02 -11.08 -4.10
C LYS A 320 -16.20 -12.36 -4.22
N GLY A 321 -16.75 -13.43 -4.81
CA GLY A 321 -16.05 -14.70 -5.03
C GLY A 321 -15.14 -14.72 -6.25
N ALA A 322 -15.33 -13.83 -7.22
CA ALA A 322 -14.42 -13.70 -8.35
C ALA A 322 -12.98 -13.41 -7.89
N MET A 323 -12.82 -12.54 -6.88
CA MET A 323 -11.50 -12.12 -6.35
C MET A 323 -10.62 -13.28 -5.87
N PRO A 324 -11.03 -14.12 -4.90
CA PRO A 324 -10.20 -15.24 -4.47
C PRO A 324 -9.94 -16.25 -5.58
N VAL A 325 -10.94 -16.56 -6.43
CA VAL A 325 -10.78 -17.53 -7.51
C VAL A 325 -9.70 -17.10 -8.50
N VAL A 326 -9.75 -15.85 -8.99
CA VAL A 326 -8.79 -15.34 -9.98
C VAL A 326 -7.39 -15.23 -9.38
N ILE A 327 -7.25 -14.74 -8.14
CA ILE A 327 -5.92 -14.50 -7.56
C ILE A 327 -5.25 -15.78 -7.09
N PHE A 328 -5.93 -16.68 -6.38
CA PHE A 328 -5.31 -17.94 -5.97
C PHE A 328 -4.94 -18.81 -7.18
N SER A 329 -5.76 -18.83 -8.23
CA SER A 329 -5.42 -19.54 -9.49
C SER A 329 -4.22 -18.91 -10.20
N SER A 330 -4.16 -17.58 -10.27
CA SER A 330 -3.03 -16.85 -10.86
C SER A 330 -1.72 -17.08 -10.11
N VAL A 331 -1.77 -17.09 -8.78
CA VAL A 331 -0.59 -17.38 -7.94
C VAL A 331 -0.17 -18.84 -8.04
N LEU A 332 -1.13 -19.77 -8.13
CA LEU A 332 -0.84 -21.19 -8.40
C LEU A 332 -0.14 -21.35 -9.75
N LEU A 333 -0.63 -20.67 -10.79
CA LEU A 333 -0.01 -20.67 -12.12
C LEU A 333 1.40 -20.06 -12.09
N LEU A 334 1.59 -18.96 -11.36
CA LEU A 334 2.91 -18.40 -11.10
C LEU A 334 3.85 -19.41 -10.42
N MET A 335 3.36 -20.14 -9.40
CA MET A 335 4.17 -21.14 -8.71
C MET A 335 4.59 -22.28 -9.65
N ILE A 336 3.68 -22.75 -10.49
CA ILE A 336 3.97 -23.75 -11.53
C ILE A 336 5.02 -23.19 -12.49
N LEU A 337 4.87 -21.94 -12.94
CA LEU A 337 5.83 -21.25 -13.80
C LEU A 337 7.22 -21.21 -13.15
N LEU A 338 7.34 -20.77 -11.89
CA LEU A 338 8.63 -20.62 -11.21
C LEU A 338 9.33 -21.94 -10.88
N ARG A 339 8.56 -23.01 -10.62
CA ARG A 339 9.09 -24.32 -10.23
C ARG A 339 9.41 -25.21 -11.42
N LYS A 340 8.51 -25.27 -12.40
CA LYS A 340 8.53 -26.31 -13.44
C LYS A 340 9.09 -25.80 -14.78
N THR A 341 9.11 -24.48 -15.03
CA THR A 341 9.57 -23.94 -16.33
C THR A 341 11.06 -23.57 -16.37
N ARG A 342 11.61 -23.46 -17.59
CA ARG A 342 12.97 -22.95 -17.84
C ARG A 342 13.14 -21.50 -17.39
N LEU A 343 12.11 -20.67 -17.57
CA LEU A 343 12.10 -19.28 -17.12
C LEU A 343 12.26 -19.21 -15.60
N GLY A 344 11.47 -20.00 -14.87
CA GLY A 344 11.53 -20.09 -13.41
C GLY A 344 12.90 -20.52 -12.87
N ARG A 345 13.59 -21.43 -13.55
CA ARG A 345 14.97 -21.82 -13.19
C ARG A 345 15.97 -20.65 -13.37
N ARG A 346 15.86 -19.91 -14.47
CA ARG A 346 16.70 -18.71 -14.72
C ARG A 346 16.42 -17.61 -13.71
N MET A 347 15.15 -17.37 -13.36
CA MET A 347 14.76 -16.39 -12.34
C MET A 347 15.36 -16.71 -10.97
N ARG A 348 15.34 -17.99 -10.55
CA ARG A 348 15.98 -18.42 -9.29
C ARG A 348 17.50 -18.26 -9.33
N ALA A 349 18.15 -18.63 -10.44
CA ALA A 349 19.60 -18.42 -10.58
C ALA A 349 19.98 -16.94 -10.47
N VAL A 350 19.23 -16.04 -11.11
CA VAL A 350 19.44 -14.59 -11.02
C VAL A 350 19.15 -14.05 -9.62
N ALA A 351 18.11 -14.55 -8.95
CA ALA A 351 17.79 -14.18 -7.57
C ALA A 351 18.93 -14.54 -6.60
N ASP A 352 19.49 -15.75 -6.73
CA ASP A 352 20.56 -16.26 -5.88
C ASP A 352 21.87 -15.49 -6.11
N ASN A 353 22.31 -15.38 -7.37
CA ASN A 353 23.49 -14.59 -7.73
C ASN A 353 23.39 -14.08 -9.19
N PRO A 354 23.12 -12.78 -9.41
CA PRO A 354 22.97 -12.23 -10.76
C PRO A 354 24.27 -12.31 -11.56
N ASP A 355 25.43 -12.13 -10.93
CA ASP A 355 26.73 -12.13 -11.61
C ASP A 355 27.12 -13.54 -12.09
N LEU A 356 26.87 -14.56 -11.25
CA LEU A 356 27.08 -15.97 -11.62
C LEU A 356 26.08 -16.44 -12.70
N ALA A 357 24.85 -15.93 -12.65
CA ALA A 357 23.86 -16.19 -13.69
C ALA A 357 24.31 -15.56 -15.03
N ALA A 358 24.83 -14.33 -15.00
CA ALA A 358 25.36 -13.65 -16.17
C ALA A 358 26.54 -14.40 -16.81
N SER A 359 27.50 -14.87 -16.00
CA SER A 359 28.63 -15.68 -16.49
C SER A 359 28.21 -17.03 -17.06
N SER A 360 27.07 -17.56 -16.61
CA SER A 360 26.43 -18.77 -17.17
C SER A 360 25.61 -18.51 -18.45
N GLY A 361 25.70 -17.32 -19.04
CA GLY A 361 25.00 -16.95 -20.28
C GLY A 361 23.54 -16.55 -20.11
N ILE A 362 23.07 -16.32 -18.87
CA ILE A 362 21.71 -15.85 -18.60
C ILE A 362 21.67 -14.32 -18.70
N ASN A 363 20.83 -13.79 -19.58
CA ASN A 363 20.63 -12.33 -19.66
C ASN A 363 19.83 -11.83 -18.44
N VAL A 364 20.55 -11.29 -17.46
CA VAL A 364 20.00 -10.79 -16.18
C VAL A 364 18.97 -9.67 -16.38
N GLU A 365 19.26 -8.70 -17.27
CA GLU A 365 18.35 -7.58 -17.56
C GLU A 365 17.00 -8.09 -18.07
N ARG A 366 17.00 -9.06 -18.99
CA ARG A 366 15.76 -9.68 -19.50
C ARG A 366 15.00 -10.39 -18.39
N ILE A 367 15.68 -11.10 -17.51
CA ILE A 367 15.05 -11.80 -16.38
C ILE A 367 14.42 -10.80 -15.40
N GLN A 368 15.12 -9.71 -15.08
CA GLN A 368 14.59 -8.63 -14.24
C GLN A 368 13.37 -7.94 -14.88
N MET A 369 13.38 -7.68 -16.19
CA MET A 369 12.21 -7.14 -16.92
C MET A 369 11.04 -8.12 -16.94
N THR A 370 11.27 -9.42 -17.18
CA THR A 370 10.19 -10.43 -17.11
C THR A 370 9.62 -10.56 -15.71
N SER A 371 10.46 -10.38 -14.68
CA SER A 371 10.01 -10.34 -13.29
C SER A 371 9.12 -9.13 -13.03
N ALA A 372 9.49 -7.95 -13.54
CA ALA A 372 8.70 -6.73 -13.43
C ALA A 372 7.34 -6.85 -14.17
N PHE A 373 7.34 -7.47 -15.36
CA PHE A 373 6.11 -7.75 -16.10
C PHE A 373 5.17 -8.66 -15.31
N LEU A 374 5.68 -9.78 -14.80
CA LEU A 374 4.86 -10.78 -14.11
C LEU A 374 4.37 -10.29 -12.74
N SER A 375 5.19 -9.52 -12.01
CA SER A 375 4.78 -8.91 -10.76
C SER A 375 3.69 -7.87 -10.98
N ALA A 376 3.91 -6.95 -11.93
CA ALA A 376 2.97 -5.89 -12.26
C ALA A 376 1.64 -6.46 -12.77
N GLY A 377 1.70 -7.43 -13.68
CA GLY A 377 0.53 -8.08 -14.25
C GLY A 377 -0.38 -8.73 -13.21
N ILE A 378 0.19 -9.47 -12.24
CA ILE A 378 -0.60 -10.11 -11.17
C ILE A 378 -1.26 -9.05 -10.26
N SER A 379 -0.53 -7.98 -9.93
CA SER A 379 -1.11 -6.90 -9.12
C SER A 379 -2.18 -6.13 -9.88
N GLY A 380 -1.98 -5.82 -11.17
CA GLY A 380 -2.98 -5.16 -12.01
C GLY A 380 -4.25 -5.99 -12.20
N MET A 381 -4.09 -7.30 -12.43
CA MET A 381 -5.21 -8.23 -12.47
C MET A 381 -6.00 -8.27 -11.15
N GLY A 382 -5.30 -8.23 -10.00
CA GLY A 382 -5.94 -8.07 -8.69
C GLY A 382 -6.70 -6.76 -8.55
N GLY A 383 -6.15 -5.67 -9.07
CA GLY A 383 -6.84 -4.38 -9.12
C GLY A 383 -8.14 -4.42 -9.91
N ALA A 384 -8.08 -4.95 -11.13
CA ALA A 384 -9.24 -5.04 -12.01
C ALA A 384 -10.41 -5.81 -11.40
N ILE A 385 -10.15 -6.95 -10.74
CA ILE A 385 -11.22 -7.69 -10.04
C ILE A 385 -11.66 -6.98 -8.76
N PHE A 386 -10.71 -6.43 -8.00
CA PHE A 386 -11.03 -5.72 -6.76
C PHE A 386 -11.95 -4.51 -7.00
N ALA A 387 -11.84 -3.87 -8.17
CA ALA A 387 -12.69 -2.74 -8.57
C ALA A 387 -14.21 -3.08 -8.59
N MET A 388 -14.59 -4.37 -8.65
CA MET A 388 -15.98 -4.82 -8.54
C MET A 388 -16.46 -4.95 -7.09
N THR A 389 -15.55 -4.97 -6.11
CA THR A 389 -15.91 -5.29 -4.72
C THR A 389 -16.30 -4.06 -3.92
N LEU A 390 -15.63 -2.93 -4.17
CA LEU A 390 -15.76 -1.69 -3.41
C LEU A 390 -15.52 -0.49 -4.32
N ARG A 391 -16.18 0.63 -4.02
CA ARG A 391 -15.90 1.93 -4.64
C ARG A 391 -14.48 2.40 -4.29
N PHE A 392 -13.68 2.67 -5.31
CA PHE A 392 -12.27 3.01 -5.18
C PHE A 392 -11.99 4.43 -5.68
N ALA A 393 -10.90 4.99 -5.16
CA ALA A 393 -10.28 6.24 -5.59
C ALA A 393 -8.78 5.98 -5.81
N PRO A 394 -7.99 6.89 -6.41
CA PRO A 394 -6.58 6.64 -6.67
C PRO A 394 -5.77 6.34 -5.39
N GLU A 395 -6.15 6.87 -4.22
CA GLU A 395 -5.50 6.55 -2.96
C GLU A 395 -5.77 5.12 -2.43
N THR A 396 -6.84 4.45 -2.89
CA THR A 396 -7.30 3.18 -2.33
C THR A 396 -6.20 2.11 -2.37
N ALA A 397 -5.45 2.00 -3.47
CA ALA A 397 -4.43 0.96 -3.59
C ALA A 397 -3.28 1.13 -2.59
N PHE A 398 -2.91 2.37 -2.27
CA PHE A 398 -1.85 2.65 -1.30
C PHE A 398 -2.23 2.22 0.11
N THR A 399 -3.52 2.34 0.47
CA THR A 399 -4.02 1.82 1.76
C THR A 399 -3.95 0.30 1.86
N LEU A 400 -3.97 -0.41 0.72
CA LEU A 400 -3.82 -1.87 0.63
C LEU A 400 -2.34 -2.30 0.58
N LEU A 401 -1.41 -1.37 0.31
CA LEU A 401 0.03 -1.66 0.29
C LEU A 401 0.54 -2.06 1.67
N LEU A 402 0.10 -1.34 2.71
CA LEU A 402 0.61 -1.53 4.06
C LEU A 402 0.23 -2.90 4.65
N PRO A 403 -1.02 -3.39 4.58
CA PRO A 403 -1.34 -4.75 5.02
C PRO A 403 -0.64 -5.82 4.16
N SER A 404 -0.38 -5.50 2.89
CA SER A 404 0.38 -6.39 2.00
C SER A 404 1.85 -6.51 2.43
N PHE A 405 2.46 -5.46 3.00
CA PHE A 405 3.75 -5.58 3.67
C PHE A 405 3.67 -6.49 4.89
N ALA A 406 2.63 -6.39 5.70
CA ALA A 406 2.43 -7.31 6.83
C ALA A 406 2.42 -8.78 6.36
N VAL A 407 1.76 -9.06 5.24
CA VAL A 407 1.75 -10.38 4.60
C VAL A 407 3.16 -10.85 4.20
N ILE A 408 3.96 -10.00 3.55
CA ILE A 408 5.32 -10.36 3.09
C ILE A 408 6.25 -10.61 4.27
N VAL A 409 6.17 -9.74 5.28
CA VAL A 409 7.02 -9.85 6.46
C VAL A 409 6.67 -11.12 7.24
N LEU A 410 5.37 -11.39 7.44
CA LEU A 410 4.91 -12.63 8.07
C LEU A 410 5.28 -13.87 7.25
N GLY A 411 5.13 -13.78 5.93
CA GLY A 411 5.45 -14.84 4.97
C GLY A 411 6.93 -15.02 4.67
N THR A 412 7.80 -14.23 5.28
CA THR A 412 9.24 -14.10 4.96
C THR A 412 9.49 -13.54 3.55
N ILE A 413 10.29 -12.48 3.46
CA ILE A 413 10.62 -11.82 2.18
C ILE A 413 11.21 -12.83 1.19
N GLY A 414 10.64 -12.88 -0.02
CA GLY A 414 11.13 -13.74 -1.11
C GLY A 414 10.55 -15.17 -1.12
N SER A 415 9.65 -15.52 -0.20
CA SER A 415 8.93 -16.79 -0.17
C SER A 415 7.47 -16.65 -0.62
N ILE A 416 7.16 -17.12 -1.83
CA ILE A 416 5.78 -17.09 -2.36
C ILE A 416 4.87 -18.02 -1.55
N GLU A 417 5.35 -19.19 -1.10
CA GLU A 417 4.57 -20.10 -0.26
C GLU A 417 4.25 -19.45 1.09
N GLY A 418 5.23 -18.80 1.72
CA GLY A 418 5.04 -18.13 2.99
C GLY A 418 4.07 -16.95 2.86
N VAL A 419 4.11 -16.22 1.75
CA VAL A 419 3.17 -15.12 1.45
C VAL A 419 1.73 -15.60 1.27
N ILE A 420 1.49 -16.79 0.70
CA ILE A 420 0.14 -17.38 0.65
C ILE A 420 -0.40 -17.61 2.06
N VAL A 421 0.38 -18.27 2.93
CA VAL A 421 0.00 -18.52 4.32
C VAL A 421 -0.17 -17.21 5.09
N GLY A 422 0.77 -16.27 4.92
CA GLY A 422 0.72 -14.95 5.53
C GLY A 422 -0.52 -14.17 5.12
N SER A 423 -0.94 -14.25 3.84
CA SER A 423 -2.15 -13.59 3.36
C SER A 423 -3.42 -14.16 3.98
N LEU A 424 -3.50 -15.49 4.10
CA LEU A 424 -4.61 -16.18 4.76
C LEU A 424 -4.71 -15.82 6.23
N MET A 425 -3.58 -15.76 6.94
CA MET A 425 -3.54 -15.35 8.34
C MET A 425 -3.97 -13.89 8.53
N ILE A 426 -3.41 -12.97 7.74
CA ILE A 426 -3.73 -11.54 7.84
C ILE A 426 -5.19 -11.27 7.44
N GLY A 427 -5.69 -11.92 6.38
CA GLY A 427 -7.08 -11.86 5.97
C GLY A 427 -8.02 -12.41 7.05
N PHE A 428 -7.64 -13.51 7.72
CA PHE A 428 -8.39 -14.08 8.83
C PHE A 428 -8.45 -13.15 10.03
N VAL A 429 -7.31 -12.58 10.44
CA VAL A 429 -7.25 -11.62 11.54
C VAL A 429 -8.16 -10.42 11.27
N ARG A 430 -8.14 -9.88 10.05
CA ARG A 430 -9.06 -8.79 9.67
C ARG A 430 -10.52 -9.23 9.72
N ALA A 431 -10.87 -10.34 9.07
CA ALA A 431 -12.24 -10.83 8.98
C ALA A 431 -12.83 -11.20 10.35
N LEU A 432 -12.04 -11.80 11.24
CA LEU A 432 -12.44 -12.14 12.61
C LEU A 432 -12.59 -10.89 13.49
N SER A 433 -11.72 -9.89 13.31
CA SER A 433 -11.74 -8.69 14.16
C SER A 433 -12.97 -7.82 13.97
N SER A 434 -13.54 -7.77 12.76
CA SER A 434 -14.70 -6.93 12.46
C SER A 434 -15.92 -7.23 13.36
N PRO A 435 -16.45 -8.46 13.44
CA PRO A 435 -17.59 -8.76 14.30
C PRO A 435 -17.28 -8.58 15.79
N VAL A 436 -16.03 -8.85 16.23
CA VAL A 436 -15.60 -8.63 17.62
C VAL A 436 -15.63 -7.14 17.96
N LEU A 437 -15.06 -6.29 17.11
CA LEU A 437 -15.02 -4.84 17.29
C LEU A 437 -16.41 -4.20 17.24
N ILE A 438 -17.30 -4.70 16.37
CA ILE A 438 -18.71 -4.28 16.32
C ILE A 438 -19.40 -4.62 17.65
N GLY A 439 -19.24 -5.86 18.12
CA GLY A 439 -19.87 -6.34 19.36
C GLY A 439 -19.45 -5.54 20.59
N ILE A 440 -18.15 -5.31 20.80
CA ILE A 440 -17.65 -4.58 21.98
C ILE A 440 -17.83 -3.05 21.86
N GLY A 441 -17.91 -2.51 20.64
CA GLY A 441 -17.91 -1.07 20.42
C GLY A 441 -19.18 -0.38 20.94
N TYR A 442 -20.35 -1.01 20.79
CA TYR A 442 -21.61 -0.39 21.20
C TYR A 442 -21.77 -0.27 22.74
N PRO A 443 -21.57 -1.34 23.54
CA PRO A 443 -21.64 -1.25 25.00
C PRO A 443 -20.62 -0.28 25.60
N LEU A 444 -19.42 -0.19 25.01
CA LEU A 444 -18.38 0.75 25.45
C LEU A 444 -18.66 2.21 25.05
N GLY A 445 -19.79 2.54 24.42
CA GLY A 445 -20.10 3.89 23.92
C GLY A 445 -19.22 4.32 22.74
N ARG A 446 -18.64 3.37 22.00
CA ARG A 446 -17.61 3.57 20.98
C ARG A 446 -17.99 2.93 19.65
N ALA A 447 -19.05 3.45 19.02
CA ALA A 447 -19.56 2.94 17.74
C ALA A 447 -18.52 2.94 16.59
N ASN A 448 -17.48 3.78 16.68
CA ASN A 448 -16.42 3.88 15.66
C ASN A 448 -15.34 2.79 15.75
N TYR A 449 -15.39 1.88 16.73
CA TYR A 449 -14.42 0.78 16.87
C TYR A 449 -14.35 -0.15 15.66
N THR A 450 -15.41 -0.20 14.87
CA THR A 450 -15.46 -0.95 13.61
C THR A 450 -14.34 -0.52 12.65
N THR A 451 -13.90 0.74 12.70
CA THR A 451 -12.81 1.29 11.87
C THR A 451 -11.43 0.73 12.23
N LEU A 452 -11.27 0.13 13.41
CA LEU A 452 -10.01 -0.49 13.85
C LEU A 452 -9.73 -1.81 13.13
N ASP A 453 -10.71 -2.41 12.44
CA ASP A 453 -10.57 -3.66 11.69
C ASP A 453 -9.40 -3.60 10.68
N GLY A 454 -9.22 -2.44 10.04
CA GLY A 454 -8.17 -2.18 9.07
C GLY A 454 -6.76 -2.13 9.67
N VAL A 455 -6.65 -1.98 10.99
CA VAL A 455 -5.38 -1.86 11.72
C VAL A 455 -4.95 -3.14 12.43
N MET A 456 -5.89 -4.06 12.64
CA MET A 456 -5.61 -5.36 13.26
C MET A 456 -4.47 -6.13 12.56
N PRO A 457 -4.35 -6.13 11.21
CA PRO A 457 -3.17 -6.67 10.53
C PRO A 457 -1.82 -6.13 11.03
N TYR A 458 -1.73 -4.83 11.33
CA TYR A 458 -0.50 -4.19 11.78
C TYR A 458 -0.16 -4.54 13.22
N ILE A 459 -1.16 -4.50 14.10
CA ILE A 459 -1.00 -4.87 15.51
C ILE A 459 -0.52 -6.33 15.57
N PHE A 460 -1.17 -7.20 14.80
CA PHE A 460 -0.79 -8.61 14.70
C PHE A 460 0.60 -8.82 14.11
N LEU A 461 0.98 -8.06 13.08
CA LEU A 461 2.33 -8.07 12.51
C LEU A 461 3.38 -7.71 13.57
N VAL A 462 3.20 -6.59 14.27
CA VAL A 462 4.15 -6.13 15.31
C VAL A 462 4.26 -7.18 16.41
N ALA A 463 3.13 -7.74 16.86
CA ALA A 463 3.09 -8.77 17.88
C ALA A 463 3.84 -10.04 17.44
N ILE A 464 3.66 -10.50 16.19
CA ILE A 464 4.39 -11.66 15.68
C ILE A 464 5.87 -11.37 15.51
N LEU A 465 6.26 -10.22 14.95
CA LEU A 465 7.68 -9.89 14.78
C LEU A 465 8.43 -9.82 16.12
N MET A 466 7.72 -9.43 17.20
CA MET A 466 8.27 -9.48 18.55
C MET A 466 8.53 -10.91 19.07
N ILE A 467 7.81 -11.91 18.55
CA ILE A 467 7.99 -13.33 18.88
C ILE A 467 8.94 -14.02 17.88
N MET A 468 8.70 -13.84 16.58
CA MET A 468 9.39 -14.47 15.45
C MET A 468 9.85 -13.40 14.43
N PRO A 469 11.05 -12.83 14.60
CA PRO A 469 11.55 -11.72 13.76
C PRO A 469 11.85 -12.12 12.31
N GLU A 470 12.09 -13.40 12.03
CA GLU A 470 12.35 -13.93 10.67
C GLU A 470 11.07 -14.28 9.89
N GLY A 471 9.90 -14.16 10.52
CA GLY A 471 8.62 -14.58 9.97
C GLY A 471 8.37 -16.08 10.06
N ILE A 472 7.18 -16.52 9.64
CA ILE A 472 6.75 -17.93 9.69
C ILE A 472 7.34 -18.74 8.53
N GLY A 473 7.63 -18.10 7.40
CA GLY A 473 8.18 -18.75 6.21
C GLY A 473 9.52 -19.42 6.47
N ASP A 474 10.42 -18.75 7.19
CA ASP A 474 11.72 -19.30 7.58
C ASP A 474 11.57 -20.54 8.51
N ALA A 475 10.66 -20.48 9.49
CA ALA A 475 10.38 -21.62 10.37
C ALA A 475 9.88 -22.84 9.58
N PHE A 476 9.02 -22.61 8.58
CA PHE A 476 8.54 -23.66 7.67
C PHE A 476 9.69 -24.25 6.82
N GLU A 477 10.62 -23.42 6.35
CA GLU A 477 11.79 -23.86 5.59
C GLU A 477 12.73 -24.72 6.44
N LYS A 478 13.07 -24.27 7.66
CA LYS A 478 13.86 -25.05 8.62
C LYS A 478 13.21 -26.41 8.91
N TRP A 479 11.90 -26.43 9.15
CA TRP A 479 11.15 -27.67 9.37
C TRP A 479 11.15 -28.59 8.13
N LYS A 480 11.03 -28.03 6.93
CA LYS A 480 11.09 -28.77 5.67
C LYS A 480 12.46 -29.40 5.46
N VAL A 481 13.54 -28.67 5.69
CA VAL A 481 14.93 -29.16 5.59
C VAL A 481 15.16 -30.30 6.58
N GLU A 482 14.80 -30.12 7.85
CA GLU A 482 14.96 -31.15 8.89
C GLU A 482 14.16 -32.42 8.55
N ARG A 483 12.91 -32.27 8.09
CA ARG A 483 12.08 -33.41 7.67
C ARG A 483 12.70 -34.15 6.48
N LEU A 484 13.26 -33.42 5.51
CA LEU A 484 13.94 -34.02 4.36
C LEU A 484 15.22 -34.73 4.79
N ARG A 485 16.00 -34.16 5.72
CA ARG A 485 17.19 -34.79 6.30
C ARG A 485 16.85 -36.11 7.00
N ARG A 486 15.87 -36.10 7.92
CA ARG A 486 15.39 -37.32 8.60
C ARG A 486 14.84 -38.36 7.62
N ARG A 487 14.19 -37.92 6.54
CA ARG A 487 13.74 -38.83 5.48
C ARG A 487 14.90 -39.43 4.69
N ALA A 488 15.95 -38.66 4.41
CA ALA A 488 17.16 -39.14 3.73
C ALA A 488 17.95 -40.14 4.60
N GLU A 489 17.95 -39.96 5.92
CA GLU A 489 18.56 -40.88 6.89
C GLU A 489 17.79 -42.21 7.04
N SER A 490 16.54 -42.31 6.55
CA SER A 490 15.75 -43.54 6.66
C SER A 490 16.14 -44.61 5.62
N GLU A 491 16.63 -45.76 6.08
CA GLU A 491 17.02 -46.91 5.23
C GLU A 491 15.82 -47.70 4.64
N ALA A 492 14.59 -47.40 5.06
CA ALA A 492 13.40 -48.15 4.66
C ALA A 492 13.03 -47.93 3.17
N LYS A 493 13.27 -48.94 2.33
CA LYS A 493 12.86 -48.92 0.90
C LYS A 493 11.33 -48.98 0.76
N PRO A 494 10.72 -48.18 -0.13
CA PRO A 494 9.27 -48.20 -0.32
C PRO A 494 8.78 -49.53 -0.93
N SER A 495 7.63 -50.02 -0.48
CA SER A 495 7.04 -51.28 -0.95
C SER A 495 6.55 -51.17 -2.39
N ARG A 496 7.06 -52.03 -3.29
CA ARG A 496 6.67 -52.07 -4.72
C ARG A 496 5.22 -52.52 -4.94
N LYS A 497 4.75 -53.49 -4.15
CA LYS A 497 3.36 -54.00 -4.25
C LYS A 497 2.33 -52.91 -3.93
N ILE A 498 2.59 -52.15 -2.86
CA ILE A 498 1.71 -51.03 -2.45
C ILE A 498 1.76 -49.92 -3.49
N GLY A 499 2.95 -49.58 -4.02
CA GLY A 499 3.09 -48.60 -5.10
C GLY A 499 2.30 -48.98 -6.35
N ALA A 500 2.42 -50.22 -6.81
CA ALA A 500 1.68 -50.69 -7.97
C ALA A 500 0.16 -50.75 -7.74
N ALA A 501 -0.28 -51.19 -6.56
CA ALA A 501 -1.70 -51.19 -6.21
C ALA A 501 -2.29 -49.77 -6.20
N LEU A 502 -1.57 -48.81 -5.62
CA LEU A 502 -1.95 -47.39 -5.66
C LEU A 502 -2.00 -46.84 -7.09
N ALA A 503 -1.07 -47.26 -7.95
CA ALA A 503 -0.97 -46.80 -9.33
C ALA A 503 -2.15 -47.28 -10.20
N ILE A 504 -2.60 -48.53 -10.00
CA ILE A 504 -3.73 -49.13 -10.73
C ILE A 504 -5.08 -48.62 -10.20
N SER A 505 -5.17 -48.33 -8.91
CA SER A 505 -6.37 -47.75 -8.33
C SER A 505 -6.69 -46.35 -8.89
N PRO A 506 -7.91 -45.81 -8.71
CA PRO A 506 -8.26 -44.45 -9.11
C PRO A 506 -7.33 -43.38 -8.50
N LEU A 507 -6.72 -43.69 -7.36
CA LEU A 507 -5.71 -42.86 -6.69
C LEU A 507 -4.42 -42.69 -7.50
N GLY A 508 -4.20 -43.52 -8.52
CA GLY A 508 -3.12 -43.37 -9.49
C GLY A 508 -3.21 -42.06 -10.27
N ALA A 509 -4.43 -41.57 -10.55
CA ALA A 509 -4.65 -40.27 -11.20
C ALA A 509 -4.13 -39.09 -10.35
N LEU A 510 -4.09 -39.25 -9.03
CA LEU A 510 -3.54 -38.26 -8.08
C LEU A 510 -2.03 -38.42 -7.88
N GLY A 511 -1.39 -39.40 -8.54
CA GLY A 511 0.04 -39.65 -8.41
C GLY A 511 0.45 -40.25 -7.05
N LEU A 512 -0.47 -40.85 -6.30
CA LEU A 512 -0.21 -41.38 -4.95
C LEU A 512 0.84 -42.49 -4.92
N HIS A 513 0.95 -43.29 -5.97
CA HIS A 513 2.03 -44.28 -6.12
C HIS A 513 3.41 -43.62 -6.19
N ASN A 514 3.53 -42.49 -6.88
CA ASN A 514 4.79 -41.75 -6.99
C ASN A 514 5.18 -41.12 -5.64
N PHE A 515 4.23 -40.64 -4.85
CA PHE A 515 4.51 -40.20 -3.48
C PHE A 515 4.98 -41.35 -2.59
N GLN A 516 4.34 -42.52 -2.69
CA GLN A 516 4.72 -43.71 -1.95
C GLN A 516 6.10 -44.24 -2.38
N GLN A 517 6.43 -44.16 -3.67
CA GLN A 517 7.74 -44.52 -4.23
C GLN A 517 8.81 -43.43 -4.05
N ARG A 518 8.56 -42.39 -3.25
CA ARG A 518 9.46 -41.25 -3.00
C ARG A 518 9.82 -40.43 -4.26
N LYS A 519 9.08 -40.57 -5.37
CA LYS A 519 9.16 -39.76 -6.60
C LYS A 519 8.22 -38.55 -6.53
N SER A 520 8.42 -37.68 -5.54
CA SER A 520 7.49 -36.58 -5.20
C SER A 520 7.24 -35.61 -6.36
N SER A 521 8.24 -35.26 -7.16
CA SER A 521 8.06 -34.32 -8.28
C SER A 521 7.08 -34.84 -9.33
N ARG A 522 7.08 -36.15 -9.59
CA ARG A 522 6.20 -36.78 -10.58
C ARG A 522 4.78 -36.93 -10.02
N GLY A 523 4.66 -37.36 -8.76
CA GLY A 523 3.39 -37.42 -8.05
C GLY A 523 2.72 -36.05 -7.94
N GLU A 524 3.48 -35.00 -7.61
CA GLU A 524 3.01 -33.61 -7.55
C GLU A 524 2.51 -33.13 -8.91
N SER A 525 3.19 -33.47 -10.01
CA SER A 525 2.78 -33.04 -11.35
C SER A 525 1.47 -33.72 -11.78
N MET A 526 1.32 -35.03 -11.51
CA MET A 526 0.07 -35.75 -11.73
C MET A 526 -1.07 -35.17 -10.89
N LEU A 527 -0.83 -34.91 -9.60
CA LEU A 527 -1.80 -34.29 -8.71
C LEU A 527 -2.26 -32.93 -9.21
N ILE A 528 -1.32 -32.05 -9.58
CA ILE A 528 -1.62 -30.70 -10.05
C ILE A 528 -2.48 -30.75 -11.31
N VAL A 529 -2.13 -31.59 -12.29
CA VAL A 529 -2.86 -31.68 -13.56
C VAL A 529 -4.28 -32.21 -13.34
N THR A 530 -4.44 -33.26 -12.54
CA THR A 530 -5.75 -33.83 -12.22
C THR A 530 -6.62 -32.85 -11.42
N VAL A 531 -6.08 -32.21 -10.38
CA VAL A 531 -6.83 -31.23 -9.56
C VAL A 531 -7.15 -29.96 -10.36
N ALA A 532 -6.24 -29.48 -11.21
CA ALA A 532 -6.50 -28.33 -12.08
C ALA A 532 -7.62 -28.64 -13.08
N SER A 533 -7.64 -29.85 -13.66
CA SER A 533 -8.74 -30.26 -14.54
C SER A 533 -10.10 -30.29 -13.82
N PHE A 534 -10.13 -30.73 -12.55
CA PHE A 534 -11.33 -30.70 -11.71
C PHE A 534 -11.82 -29.29 -11.48
N PHE A 535 -10.92 -28.42 -11.04
CA PHE A 535 -11.24 -27.05 -10.72
C PHE A 535 -11.71 -26.30 -11.96
N PHE A 536 -11.05 -26.49 -13.09
CA PHE A 536 -11.45 -25.91 -14.38
C PHE A 536 -12.88 -26.33 -14.77
N SER A 537 -13.24 -27.61 -14.59
CA SER A 537 -14.63 -28.05 -14.83
C SER A 537 -15.65 -27.43 -13.87
N ARG A 538 -15.29 -27.23 -12.60
CA ARG A 538 -16.20 -26.58 -11.64
C ARG A 538 -16.46 -25.12 -12.01
N VAL A 539 -15.44 -24.40 -12.47
CA VAL A 539 -15.58 -23.02 -12.93
C VAL A 539 -16.41 -22.97 -14.22
N THR A 540 -16.10 -23.80 -15.22
CA THR A 540 -16.85 -23.80 -16.49
C THR A 540 -18.31 -24.21 -16.33
N ARG A 541 -18.64 -25.15 -15.44
CA ARG A 541 -20.05 -25.46 -15.09
C ARG A 541 -20.77 -24.33 -14.37
N PHE A 542 -20.06 -23.59 -13.51
CA PHE A 542 -20.64 -22.41 -12.86
C PHE A 542 -20.97 -21.31 -13.87
N ILE A 543 -20.04 -21.05 -14.81
CA ILE A 543 -20.24 -20.13 -15.93
C ILE A 543 -21.42 -20.60 -16.78
N SER A 544 -21.45 -21.88 -17.17
CA SER A 544 -22.55 -22.48 -17.94
C SER A 544 -23.92 -22.24 -17.30
N GLY A 545 -24.08 -22.45 -15.99
CA GLY A 545 -25.36 -22.22 -15.31
C GLY A 545 -25.78 -20.74 -15.17
N ASN A 546 -24.83 -19.80 -15.28
CA ASN A 546 -25.04 -18.37 -15.10
C ASN A 546 -24.53 -17.58 -16.31
N SER A 547 -24.88 -18.01 -17.52
CA SER A 547 -24.54 -17.33 -18.78
C SER A 547 -25.61 -17.63 -19.82
N PHE A 548 -25.46 -17.11 -21.04
CA PHE A 548 -26.36 -17.37 -22.16
C PHE A 548 -26.01 -18.64 -22.97
N ALA A 549 -25.25 -19.57 -22.37
CA ALA A 549 -24.89 -20.83 -23.02
C ALA A 549 -26.11 -21.65 -23.44
N ASP A 550 -25.98 -22.44 -24.51
CA ASP A 550 -27.08 -23.27 -24.99
C ASP A 550 -27.56 -24.28 -23.92
N GLY A 551 -28.88 -24.37 -23.75
CA GLY A 551 -29.52 -25.23 -22.74
C GLY A 551 -29.31 -24.83 -21.27
N SER A 552 -28.77 -23.64 -20.99
CA SER A 552 -28.58 -23.13 -19.61
C SER A 552 -29.82 -22.42 -19.06
N CYS A 553 -30.03 -22.52 -17.74
CA CYS A 553 -31.14 -21.85 -17.05
C CYS A 553 -30.69 -21.40 -15.64
N SER A 554 -30.56 -20.08 -15.48
CA SER A 554 -30.22 -19.33 -14.28
C SER A 554 -31.41 -19.20 -13.33
N GLU A 555 -31.26 -18.50 -12.21
CA GLU A 555 -32.39 -18.21 -11.32
C GLU A 555 -33.47 -17.35 -11.99
N ALA A 556 -33.08 -16.41 -12.86
CA ALA A 556 -34.04 -15.57 -13.60
C ALA A 556 -34.92 -16.42 -14.53
N CYS A 557 -34.31 -17.36 -15.24
CA CYS A 557 -35.01 -18.35 -16.06
C CYS A 557 -35.92 -19.25 -15.19
N LYS A 558 -35.42 -19.78 -14.07
CA LYS A 558 -36.21 -20.65 -13.17
C LYS A 558 -37.38 -19.94 -12.50
N ALA A 559 -37.29 -18.63 -12.28
CA ALA A 559 -38.35 -17.84 -11.69
C ALA A 559 -39.53 -17.62 -12.64
N ASN A 560 -39.34 -17.81 -13.96
CA ASN A 560 -40.36 -17.60 -14.97
C ASN A 560 -40.77 -18.93 -15.63
N GLU A 561 -41.94 -19.46 -15.26
CA GLU A 561 -42.45 -20.73 -15.79
C GLU A 561 -42.66 -20.75 -17.32
N SER A 562 -42.71 -19.57 -17.96
CA SER A 562 -42.88 -19.44 -19.42
C SER A 562 -41.59 -19.56 -20.23
N VAL A 563 -40.42 -19.58 -19.58
CA VAL A 563 -39.11 -19.53 -20.22
C VAL A 563 -38.31 -20.81 -19.90
N SER A 564 -37.67 -21.38 -20.91
CA SER A 564 -36.93 -22.64 -20.81
C SER A 564 -35.40 -22.49 -20.79
N SER A 565 -34.89 -21.34 -21.24
CA SER A 565 -33.44 -21.05 -21.31
C SER A 565 -33.12 -19.59 -20.98
N ASN A 566 -31.87 -19.31 -20.60
CA ASN A 566 -31.39 -17.96 -20.35
C ASN A 566 -31.47 -17.04 -21.58
N LEU A 567 -31.21 -17.57 -22.78
CA LEU A 567 -31.31 -16.78 -24.01
C LEU A 567 -32.77 -16.41 -24.34
N GLU A 568 -33.73 -17.24 -23.95
CA GLU A 568 -35.16 -16.94 -24.09
C GLU A 568 -35.64 -15.88 -23.09
N VAL A 569 -34.96 -15.71 -21.93
CA VAL A 569 -35.21 -14.57 -21.03
C VAL A 569 -34.94 -13.23 -21.74
N LEU A 570 -33.87 -13.18 -22.53
CA LEU A 570 -33.46 -11.98 -23.28
C LEU A 570 -34.29 -11.78 -24.56
N THR A 571 -34.49 -12.83 -25.35
CA THR A 571 -35.12 -12.74 -26.68
C THR A 571 -36.65 -12.87 -26.66
N GLY A 572 -37.22 -13.45 -25.60
CA GLY A 572 -38.63 -13.83 -25.53
C GLY A 572 -39.03 -14.92 -26.55
N ARG A 573 -38.06 -15.55 -27.22
CA ARG A 573 -38.27 -16.62 -28.21
C ARG A 573 -37.52 -17.90 -27.80
N SER A 574 -38.11 -19.06 -28.09
CA SER A 574 -37.51 -20.38 -27.84
C SER A 574 -36.72 -20.93 -29.04
N ASP A 575 -36.40 -20.11 -30.04
CA ASP A 575 -35.73 -20.55 -31.27
C ASP A 575 -34.20 -20.67 -31.14
N GLY A 576 -33.63 -20.23 -30.02
CA GLY A 576 -32.19 -20.28 -29.75
C GLY A 576 -31.37 -19.32 -30.63
N THR A 577 -32.01 -18.35 -31.28
CA THR A 577 -31.35 -17.41 -32.19
C THR A 577 -31.41 -15.98 -31.67
N LEU A 578 -30.25 -15.33 -31.68
CA LEU A 578 -30.13 -13.89 -31.41
C LEU A 578 -30.33 -13.12 -32.73
N LEU A 579 -31.20 -12.12 -32.72
CA LEU A 579 -31.43 -11.19 -33.82
C LEU A 579 -31.02 -9.76 -33.41
N LEU A 580 -30.83 -8.89 -34.41
CA LEU A 580 -30.50 -7.47 -34.20
C LEU A 580 -31.60 -6.71 -33.43
N GLU A 581 -32.86 -7.13 -33.59
CA GLU A 581 -34.03 -6.53 -32.97
C GLU A 581 -34.13 -6.84 -31.46
N ASP A 582 -33.40 -7.85 -30.98
CA ASP A 582 -33.39 -8.25 -29.57
C ASP A 582 -32.50 -7.36 -28.70
N SER A 583 -31.90 -6.30 -29.28
CA SER A 583 -31.08 -5.35 -28.53
C SER A 583 -31.92 -4.58 -27.51
N PRO A 584 -31.50 -4.53 -26.23
CA PRO A 584 -32.25 -3.81 -25.19
C PRO A 584 -32.04 -2.28 -25.25
N MET A 585 -31.25 -1.81 -26.22
CA MET A 585 -30.91 -0.40 -26.35
C MET A 585 -32.09 0.43 -26.83
N THR A 586 -32.31 1.56 -26.16
CA THR A 586 -33.29 2.58 -26.57
C THR A 586 -32.60 3.84 -27.08
N ILE A 587 -33.35 4.71 -27.77
CA ILE A 587 -32.86 5.98 -28.34
C ILE A 587 -32.23 6.92 -27.29
N ASN A 588 -32.55 6.73 -26.01
CA ASN A 588 -31.98 7.54 -24.91
C ASN A 588 -30.49 7.25 -24.66
N HIS A 589 -29.99 6.10 -25.10
CA HIS A 589 -28.57 5.74 -24.96
C HIS A 589 -27.72 6.29 -26.13
N VAL A 590 -28.36 6.87 -27.15
CA VAL A 590 -27.66 7.53 -28.24
C VAL A 590 -27.09 8.85 -27.71
N PRO A 591 -25.78 9.10 -27.87
CA PRO A 591 -25.17 10.36 -27.43
C PRO A 591 -25.82 11.56 -28.13
N SER A 592 -25.72 12.73 -27.53
CA SER A 592 -26.20 13.95 -28.18
C SER A 592 -25.43 14.22 -29.49
N PRO A 593 -26.10 14.69 -30.55
CA PRO A 593 -25.45 14.91 -31.84
C PRO A 593 -24.31 15.94 -31.75
N PRO A 594 -23.28 15.82 -32.60
CA PRO A 594 -22.15 16.74 -32.60
C PRO A 594 -22.61 18.19 -32.68
N SER A 595 -21.97 19.08 -31.91
CA SER A 595 -22.38 20.49 -31.79
C SER A 595 -22.19 21.29 -33.09
N ASP A 596 -21.37 20.79 -34.01
CA ASP A 596 -21.14 21.30 -35.37
C ASP A 596 -22.16 20.79 -36.40
N LEU A 597 -23.00 19.80 -36.05
CA LEU A 597 -24.05 19.29 -36.91
C LEU A 597 -25.25 20.24 -36.91
N ALA A 598 -25.75 20.62 -38.10
CA ALA A 598 -26.93 21.49 -38.17
C ALA A 598 -28.19 20.78 -37.63
N PRO A 599 -29.07 21.45 -36.85
CA PRO A 599 -30.27 20.88 -36.22
C PRO A 599 -31.15 20.00 -37.13
N PHE A 600 -31.18 20.33 -38.42
CA PHE A 600 -31.93 19.60 -39.43
C PHE A 600 -31.45 18.14 -39.64
N TYR A 601 -30.16 17.86 -39.46
CA TYR A 601 -29.57 16.52 -39.64
C TYR A 601 -29.57 15.67 -38.35
N HIS A 602 -30.01 16.23 -37.22
CA HIS A 602 -30.03 15.50 -35.95
C HIS A 602 -30.85 14.20 -36.03
N PRO A 603 -32.07 14.18 -36.62
CA PRO A 603 -32.86 12.95 -36.67
C PRO A 603 -32.18 11.82 -37.43
N ASP A 604 -31.58 12.12 -38.59
CA ASP A 604 -30.90 11.12 -39.43
C ASP A 604 -29.64 10.60 -38.75
N TRP A 605 -28.87 11.49 -38.10
CA TRP A 605 -27.69 11.10 -37.34
C TRP A 605 -28.05 10.22 -36.14
N ILE A 606 -29.09 10.59 -35.37
CA ILE A 606 -29.57 9.80 -34.22
C ILE A 606 -30.01 8.41 -34.68
N ALA A 607 -30.72 8.31 -35.80
CA ALA A 607 -31.15 7.03 -36.34
C ALA A 607 -29.97 6.13 -36.76
N ALA A 608 -28.99 6.70 -37.46
CA ALA A 608 -27.78 5.97 -37.88
C ALA A 608 -26.94 5.51 -36.67
N GLU A 609 -26.81 6.36 -35.66
CA GLU A 609 -26.06 6.05 -34.45
C GLU A 609 -26.77 5.00 -33.59
N PHE A 610 -28.10 5.04 -33.54
CA PHE A 610 -28.90 4.00 -32.90
C PHE A 610 -28.72 2.63 -33.59
N GLU A 611 -28.74 2.58 -34.92
CA GLU A 611 -28.47 1.34 -35.66
C GLU A 611 -27.05 0.82 -35.39
N ARG A 612 -26.06 1.71 -35.34
CA ARG A 612 -24.66 1.37 -35.00
C ARG A 612 -24.57 0.78 -33.60
N LEU A 613 -25.28 1.35 -32.63
CA LEU A 613 -25.31 0.89 -31.24
C LEU A 613 -25.91 -0.52 -31.15
N ASN A 614 -27.07 -0.75 -31.77
CA ASN A 614 -27.73 -2.06 -31.79
C ASN A 614 -26.85 -3.13 -32.46
N ARG A 615 -26.20 -2.79 -33.57
CA ARG A 615 -25.28 -3.70 -34.27
C ARG A 615 -24.06 -4.02 -33.44
N SER A 616 -23.47 -3.03 -32.79
CA SER A 616 -22.32 -3.24 -31.90
C SER A 616 -22.69 -4.14 -30.72
N TRP A 617 -23.85 -3.94 -30.11
CA TRP A 617 -24.35 -4.83 -29.05
C TRP A 617 -24.55 -6.26 -29.56
N TYR A 618 -25.17 -6.42 -30.73
CA TYR A 618 -25.39 -7.73 -31.35
C TYR A 618 -24.07 -8.48 -31.61
N ASP A 619 -23.06 -7.79 -32.15
CA ASP A 619 -21.75 -8.38 -32.44
C ASP A 619 -21.04 -8.83 -31.15
N LEU A 620 -21.11 -8.02 -30.08
CA LEU A 620 -20.55 -8.36 -28.76
C LEU A 620 -21.27 -9.57 -28.13
N MET A 621 -22.60 -9.57 -28.15
CA MET A 621 -23.38 -10.66 -27.57
C MET A 621 -23.21 -11.96 -28.40
N SER A 622 -23.12 -11.86 -29.71
CA SER A 622 -22.79 -12.99 -30.58
C SER A 622 -21.39 -13.54 -30.27
N PHE A 623 -20.42 -12.67 -29.97
CA PHE A 623 -19.11 -13.10 -29.50
C PHE A 623 -19.19 -13.77 -28.12
N GLU A 624 -19.96 -13.20 -27.18
CA GLU A 624 -20.17 -13.78 -25.84
C GLU A 624 -20.68 -15.22 -25.94
N LEU A 625 -21.75 -15.46 -26.70
CA LEU A 625 -22.33 -16.79 -26.89
C LEU A 625 -21.28 -17.81 -27.39
N ASN A 626 -20.59 -17.47 -28.49
CA ASN A 626 -19.57 -18.33 -29.08
C ASN A 626 -18.38 -18.56 -28.13
N PHE A 627 -17.96 -17.52 -27.41
CA PHE A 627 -16.85 -17.59 -26.48
C PHE A 627 -17.18 -18.50 -25.29
N ILE A 628 -18.37 -18.34 -24.72
CA ILE A 628 -18.82 -19.12 -23.57
C ILE A 628 -19.03 -20.59 -23.95
N ASP A 629 -19.67 -20.87 -25.09
CA ASP A 629 -19.83 -22.24 -25.58
C ASP A 629 -18.48 -22.93 -25.82
N ALA A 630 -17.48 -22.21 -26.35
CA ALA A 630 -16.13 -22.73 -26.52
C ALA A 630 -15.46 -23.04 -25.16
N VAL A 631 -15.62 -22.17 -24.16
CA VAL A 631 -15.07 -22.36 -22.81
C VAL A 631 -15.72 -23.56 -22.11
N ILE A 632 -17.04 -23.71 -22.24
CA ILE A 632 -17.81 -24.83 -21.66
C ILE A 632 -17.42 -26.15 -22.32
N SER A 633 -17.40 -26.18 -23.66
CA SER A 633 -17.00 -27.36 -24.43
C SER A 633 -15.58 -27.82 -24.06
N LEU A 634 -14.66 -26.88 -23.85
CA LEU A 634 -13.31 -27.19 -23.38
C LEU A 634 -13.32 -27.80 -21.96
N GLY A 635 -14.15 -27.27 -21.05
CA GLY A 635 -14.32 -27.80 -19.71
C GLY A 635 -14.85 -29.23 -19.69
N ASP A 636 -15.87 -29.50 -20.50
CA ASP A 636 -16.50 -30.83 -20.63
C ASP A 636 -15.58 -31.85 -21.30
N LEU A 637 -14.70 -31.40 -22.20
CA LEU A 637 -13.66 -32.25 -22.78
C LEU A 637 -12.54 -32.58 -21.78
N ILE A 638 -12.05 -31.59 -21.02
CA ILE A 638 -10.91 -31.74 -20.13
C ILE A 638 -11.21 -32.69 -18.96
N TRP A 639 -12.41 -32.64 -18.38
CA TRP A 639 -12.72 -33.27 -17.09
C TRP A 639 -13.24 -34.73 -17.09
N PRO A 640 -13.25 -35.43 -18.23
CA PRO A 640 -12.93 -36.86 -18.16
C PRO A 640 -11.57 -37.16 -18.79
N ALA A 641 -11.19 -36.47 -19.86
CA ALA A 641 -10.02 -36.86 -20.65
C ALA A 641 -8.70 -36.78 -19.85
N VAL A 642 -8.46 -35.69 -19.13
CA VAL A 642 -7.19 -35.48 -18.41
C VAL A 642 -7.01 -36.49 -17.27
N PRO A 643 -7.97 -36.65 -16.32
CA PRO A 643 -7.84 -37.67 -15.27
C PRO A 643 -7.70 -39.09 -15.83
N ILE A 644 -8.43 -39.44 -16.90
CA ILE A 644 -8.33 -40.76 -17.54
C ILE A 644 -6.93 -40.96 -18.14
N MET A 645 -6.39 -39.98 -18.87
CA MET A 645 -5.04 -40.07 -19.41
C MET A 645 -3.98 -40.20 -18.32
N VAL A 646 -4.06 -39.38 -17.26
CA VAL A 646 -3.11 -39.45 -16.12
C VAL A 646 -3.23 -40.81 -15.40
N TRP A 647 -4.44 -41.33 -15.24
CA TRP A 647 -4.67 -42.66 -14.68
C TRP A 647 -4.09 -43.77 -15.55
N LEU A 648 -4.26 -43.72 -16.87
CA LEU A 648 -3.64 -44.68 -17.80
C LEU A 648 -2.11 -44.66 -17.70
N ILE A 649 -1.51 -43.48 -17.60
CA ILE A 649 -0.06 -43.34 -17.36
C ILE A 649 0.32 -43.98 -16.02
N ALA A 650 -0.45 -43.75 -14.95
CA ALA A 650 -0.22 -44.35 -13.64
C ALA A 650 -0.30 -45.88 -13.69
N VAL A 651 -1.25 -46.47 -14.42
CA VAL A 651 -1.36 -47.93 -14.62
C VAL A 651 -0.08 -48.49 -15.26
N VAL A 652 0.42 -47.84 -16.32
CA VAL A 652 1.68 -48.25 -16.98
C VAL A 652 2.87 -48.15 -16.03
N GLU A 653 2.97 -47.06 -15.26
CA GLU A 653 3.99 -46.90 -14.22
C GLU A 653 3.88 -47.98 -13.13
N GLY A 654 2.67 -48.36 -12.75
CA GLY A 654 2.39 -49.45 -11.80
C GLY A 654 2.92 -50.80 -12.28
N VAL A 655 2.72 -51.12 -13.56
CA VAL A 655 3.27 -52.33 -14.19
C VAL A 655 4.81 -52.30 -14.19
N TYR A 656 5.41 -51.15 -14.51
CA TYR A 656 6.88 -51.00 -14.50
C TYR A 656 7.45 -51.15 -13.08
N ILE A 657 6.77 -50.63 -12.06
CA ILE A 657 7.14 -50.81 -10.65
C ILE A 657 7.12 -52.30 -10.26
N LEU A 658 6.13 -53.08 -10.71
CA LEU A 658 6.06 -54.53 -10.47
C LEU A 658 7.19 -55.28 -11.18
N GLN A 659 7.52 -54.87 -12.41
CA GLN A 659 8.62 -55.43 -13.20
C GLN A 659 10.01 -54.99 -12.70
N GLY A 660 10.08 -54.08 -11.73
CA GLY A 660 11.35 -53.54 -11.23
C GLY A 660 12.08 -52.65 -12.24
N ARG A 661 11.35 -52.11 -13.22
CA ARG A 661 11.88 -51.25 -14.29
C ARG A 661 11.83 -49.79 -13.84
N GLU A 662 12.94 -49.06 -13.99
CA GLU A 662 13.04 -47.65 -13.59
C GLU A 662 12.86 -46.66 -14.76
N ASP A 663 12.73 -47.18 -15.98
CA ASP A 663 12.55 -46.39 -17.20
C ASP A 663 11.26 -45.56 -17.14
N ASP A 664 11.31 -44.36 -17.74
CA ASP A 664 10.15 -43.49 -17.85
C ASP A 664 9.27 -43.92 -19.04
N PRO A 665 8.01 -44.35 -18.82
CA PRO A 665 7.13 -44.79 -19.90
C PRO A 665 6.78 -43.68 -20.89
N LEU A 666 6.92 -42.41 -20.52
CA LEU A 666 6.64 -41.26 -21.38
C LEU A 666 7.85 -40.80 -22.21
N ARG A 667 9.04 -41.36 -21.98
CA ARG A 667 10.27 -40.91 -22.64
C ARG A 667 10.22 -40.91 -24.18
N PRO A 668 9.65 -41.94 -24.86
CA PRO A 668 9.52 -41.92 -26.32
C PRO A 668 8.60 -40.80 -26.84
N ALA A 669 7.53 -40.50 -26.09
CA ALA A 669 6.60 -39.42 -26.42
C ALA A 669 7.24 -38.03 -26.18
N ILE A 670 8.05 -37.90 -25.14
CA ILE A 670 8.79 -36.67 -24.86
C ILE A 670 9.84 -36.41 -25.94
N GLU A 671 10.60 -37.44 -26.36
CA GLU A 671 11.64 -37.30 -27.39
C GLU A 671 11.04 -36.91 -28.75
N THR A 672 9.86 -37.43 -29.10
CA THR A 672 9.12 -37.02 -30.30
C THR A 672 8.60 -35.58 -30.19
N MET A 673 8.02 -35.17 -29.06
CA MET A 673 7.63 -33.78 -28.83
C MET A 673 8.81 -32.80 -28.86
N ASP A 674 9.95 -33.17 -28.26
CA ASP A 674 11.17 -32.36 -28.27
C ASP A 674 11.68 -32.18 -29.70
N SER A 675 11.63 -33.22 -30.53
CA SER A 675 11.98 -33.12 -31.96
C SER A 675 11.10 -32.12 -32.70
N PHE A 676 9.79 -32.13 -32.45
CA PHE A 676 8.84 -31.19 -33.05
C PHE A 676 9.08 -29.76 -32.55
N SER A 677 9.33 -29.60 -31.25
CA SER A 677 9.65 -28.30 -30.64
C SER A 677 10.95 -27.71 -31.20
N SER A 678 11.94 -28.57 -31.47
CA SER A 678 13.23 -28.16 -32.05
C SER A 678 13.08 -27.70 -33.50
N MET A 679 12.19 -28.34 -34.26
CA MET A 679 11.83 -27.94 -35.61
C MET A 679 11.11 -26.58 -35.61
N LEU A 680 10.16 -26.38 -34.70
CA LEU A 680 9.44 -25.11 -34.52
C LEU A 680 10.38 -23.97 -34.07
N MET A 681 11.34 -24.28 -33.19
CA MET A 681 12.41 -23.35 -32.80
C MET A 681 13.34 -23.01 -33.96
N SER A 682 13.68 -23.97 -34.82
CA SER A 682 14.49 -23.74 -36.02
C SER A 682 13.83 -22.74 -36.97
N THR A 683 12.52 -22.88 -37.22
CA THR A 683 11.74 -21.91 -38.01
C THR A 683 11.69 -20.52 -37.36
N ARG A 684 11.49 -20.44 -36.04
CA ARG A 684 11.50 -19.14 -35.32
C ARG A 684 12.87 -18.48 -35.35
N ASN A 685 13.94 -19.25 -35.15
CA ASN A 685 15.30 -18.74 -35.20
C ASN A 685 15.64 -18.24 -36.61
N SER A 686 15.19 -18.94 -37.65
CA SER A 686 15.36 -18.51 -39.05
C SER A 686 14.68 -17.16 -39.31
N ALA A 687 13.41 -16.99 -38.91
CA ALA A 687 12.71 -15.69 -39.04
C ALA A 687 13.39 -14.57 -38.23
N SER A 688 13.91 -14.89 -37.03
CA SER A 688 14.65 -13.92 -36.21
C SER A 688 16.00 -13.51 -36.82
N VAL A 689 16.66 -14.41 -37.56
CA VAL A 689 17.91 -14.13 -38.27
C VAL A 689 17.65 -13.21 -39.46
N THR A 690 16.58 -13.42 -40.21
CA THR A 690 16.18 -12.52 -41.31
C THR A 690 15.88 -11.10 -40.82
N MET A 691 15.22 -10.99 -39.67
CA MET A 691 14.93 -9.71 -39.03
C MET A 691 16.20 -9.02 -38.49
N THR A 692 17.13 -9.78 -37.88
CA THR A 692 18.40 -9.20 -37.40
C THR A 692 19.33 -8.77 -38.53
N ASP A 693 19.35 -9.47 -39.66
CA ASP A 693 20.12 -9.04 -40.82
C ASP A 693 19.53 -7.78 -41.48
N SER A 694 18.20 -7.64 -41.49
CA SER A 694 17.53 -6.39 -41.90
C SER A 694 17.88 -5.22 -40.95
N LEU A 695 17.95 -5.48 -39.64
CA LEU A 695 18.34 -4.49 -38.63
C LEU A 695 19.84 -4.13 -38.67
N LYS A 696 20.71 -5.05 -39.11
CA LYS A 696 22.15 -4.75 -39.28
C LYS A 696 22.39 -3.70 -40.36
N ALA A 697 21.64 -3.73 -41.46
CA ALA A 697 21.72 -2.72 -42.52
C ALA A 697 21.34 -1.32 -42.00
N VAL A 698 20.28 -1.24 -41.20
CA VAL A 698 19.86 0.01 -40.53
C VAL A 698 20.89 0.47 -39.50
N ASN A 699 21.42 -0.44 -38.68
CA ASN A 699 22.46 -0.13 -37.69
C ASN A 699 23.77 0.34 -38.35
N GLY A 700 24.11 -0.16 -39.54
CA GLY A 700 25.28 0.30 -40.31
C GLY A 700 25.14 1.74 -40.81
N ALA A 701 23.98 2.10 -41.36
CA ALA A 701 23.70 3.48 -41.76
C ALA A 701 23.63 4.42 -40.55
N LEU A 702 23.07 3.94 -39.43
CA LEU A 702 22.96 4.70 -38.19
C LEU A 702 24.32 4.95 -37.54
N SER A 703 25.22 3.96 -37.53
CA SER A 703 26.56 4.10 -36.96
C SER A 703 27.41 5.09 -37.75
N GLU A 704 27.25 5.12 -39.08
CA GLU A 704 27.89 6.12 -39.93
C GLU A 704 27.39 7.54 -39.63
N PHE A 705 26.07 7.73 -39.50
CA PHE A 705 25.49 9.01 -39.08
C PHE A 705 25.95 9.43 -37.67
N GLN A 706 25.92 8.51 -36.70
CA GLN A 706 26.38 8.74 -35.33
C GLN A 706 27.85 9.16 -35.30
N SER A 707 28.71 8.57 -36.14
CA SER A 707 30.12 8.96 -36.23
C SER A 707 30.31 10.39 -36.75
N LYS A 708 29.53 10.80 -37.76
CA LYS A 708 29.54 12.17 -38.31
C LYS A 708 28.99 13.21 -37.32
N LEU A 709 27.92 12.86 -36.60
CA LEU A 709 27.34 13.70 -35.56
C LEU A 709 28.28 13.83 -34.36
N ALA A 710 28.88 12.72 -33.90
CA ALA A 710 29.85 12.71 -32.81
C ALA A 710 31.06 13.60 -33.14
N ALA A 711 31.60 13.50 -34.36
CA ALA A 711 32.67 14.39 -34.82
C ALA A 711 32.26 15.88 -34.81
N SER A 712 31.02 16.19 -35.18
CA SER A 712 30.50 17.57 -35.13
C SER A 712 30.30 18.09 -33.70
N ILE A 713 29.82 17.25 -32.79
CA ILE A 713 29.66 17.59 -31.36
C ILE A 713 31.03 17.74 -30.69
N GLU A 714 31.99 16.91 -31.05
CA GLU A 714 33.35 16.96 -30.52
C GLU A 714 34.08 18.22 -31.00
N SER A 715 33.88 18.60 -32.27
CA SER A 715 34.26 19.91 -32.83
C SER A 715 33.62 21.08 -32.07
N ALA A 716 32.32 21.00 -31.73
CA ALA A 716 31.63 22.03 -30.96
C ALA A 716 32.16 22.13 -29.51
N LYS A 717 32.41 20.99 -28.84
CA LYS A 717 32.99 20.92 -27.49
C LYS A 717 34.44 21.39 -27.43
N ALA A 718 35.22 21.17 -28.48
CA ALA A 718 36.60 21.64 -28.57
C ALA A 718 36.68 23.17 -28.54
N SER A 719 35.70 23.88 -29.12
CA SER A 719 35.64 25.35 -29.11
C SER A 719 35.35 25.97 -27.73
N THR A 720 34.81 25.20 -26.78
CA THR A 720 34.38 25.70 -25.46
C THR A 720 35.38 25.39 -24.34
N LYS A 721 36.40 24.57 -24.60
CA LYS A 721 37.29 23.99 -23.57
C LYS A 721 38.47 24.88 -23.17
N GLU A 722 38.77 25.92 -23.94
CA GLU A 722 39.97 26.75 -23.77
C GLU A 722 39.81 27.92 -22.77
N SER A 723 38.58 28.22 -22.32
CA SER A 723 38.27 29.33 -21.40
C SER A 723 37.96 28.91 -19.95
N GLN A 724 37.85 27.61 -19.65
CA GLN A 724 37.40 27.10 -18.34
C GLN A 724 38.52 26.56 -17.42
N SER A 725 39.75 26.38 -17.91
CA SER A 725 40.81 25.65 -17.19
C SER A 725 41.34 26.36 -15.94
N ASP A 726 41.62 27.67 -16.02
CA ASP A 726 42.27 28.43 -14.91
C ASP A 726 41.39 28.64 -13.67
N LEU A 727 40.07 28.74 -13.87
CA LEU A 727 39.10 28.94 -12.79
C LEU A 727 38.81 27.62 -12.06
N PHE A 728 38.81 26.52 -12.80
CA PHE A 728 38.54 25.18 -12.26
C PHE A 728 39.72 24.63 -11.47
N GLU A 729 40.97 24.90 -11.89
CA GLU A 729 42.17 24.55 -11.12
C GLU A 729 42.22 25.29 -9.77
N LYS A 730 42.01 26.61 -9.76
CA LYS A 730 41.93 27.39 -8.51
C LYS A 730 40.82 26.92 -7.56
N TYR A 731 39.66 26.51 -8.12
CA TYR A 731 38.57 25.95 -7.33
C TYR A 731 38.90 24.55 -6.78
N HIS A 732 39.58 23.71 -7.56
CA HIS A 732 40.00 22.38 -7.14
C HIS A 732 41.03 22.45 -5.99
N GLU A 733 41.94 23.42 -6.01
CA GLU A 733 42.84 23.70 -4.88
C GLU A 733 42.09 24.15 -3.61
N TRP A 734 41.07 25.01 -3.78
CA TRP A 734 40.27 25.53 -2.65
C TRP A 734 39.31 24.48 -2.05
N ALA A 735 38.82 23.56 -2.89
CA ALA A 735 37.90 22.48 -2.54
C ALA A 735 38.28 21.16 -3.28
N PRO A 736 39.22 20.37 -2.72
CA PRO A 736 39.78 19.18 -3.39
C PRO A 736 38.75 18.13 -3.79
N TYR A 737 37.68 18.02 -2.99
CA TYR A 737 36.55 17.10 -3.21
C TYR A 737 35.27 17.84 -3.62
N GLY A 738 35.38 19.07 -4.14
CA GLY A 738 34.24 19.91 -4.51
C GLY A 738 33.24 20.06 -3.36
N ARG A 739 31.98 19.74 -3.60
CA ARG A 739 30.88 19.82 -2.61
C ARG A 739 30.98 18.84 -1.43
N GLU A 740 31.81 17.79 -1.54
CA GLU A 740 32.07 16.85 -0.44
C GLU A 740 33.17 17.37 0.51
N SER A 741 33.88 18.44 0.14
CA SER A 741 34.82 19.11 1.02
C SER A 741 34.10 20.00 2.05
N PRO A 742 34.64 20.20 3.27
CA PRO A 742 34.02 21.06 4.28
C PRO A 742 33.74 22.49 3.79
N ARG A 743 34.71 23.10 3.07
CA ARG A 743 34.61 24.46 2.51
C ARG A 743 33.66 24.53 1.33
N GLY A 744 33.75 23.60 0.38
CA GLY A 744 32.86 23.54 -0.77
C GLY A 744 31.40 23.29 -0.37
N SER A 745 31.16 22.46 0.65
CA SER A 745 29.82 22.24 1.20
C SER A 745 29.23 23.51 1.82
N TRP A 746 30.04 24.31 2.54
CA TRP A 746 29.59 25.61 3.09
C TRP A 746 29.30 26.65 2.01
N ALA A 747 30.14 26.76 0.98
CA ALA A 747 29.89 27.68 -0.13
C ALA A 747 28.62 27.31 -0.91
N LEU A 748 28.44 26.03 -1.22
CA LEU A 748 27.22 25.56 -1.91
C LEU A 748 25.98 25.79 -1.05
N PHE A 749 26.06 25.54 0.26
CA PHE A 749 24.97 25.85 1.19
C PHE A 749 24.62 27.35 1.19
N ALA A 750 25.62 28.23 1.29
CA ALA A 750 25.40 29.68 1.27
C ALA A 750 24.79 30.14 -0.07
N LEU A 751 25.27 29.62 -1.19
CA LEU A 751 24.72 29.90 -2.53
C LEU A 751 23.24 29.48 -2.62
N LEU A 752 22.94 28.22 -2.29
CA LEU A 752 21.58 27.69 -2.36
C LEU A 752 20.64 28.41 -1.40
N LEU A 753 21.08 28.66 -0.16
CA LEU A 753 20.29 29.41 0.81
C LEU A 753 20.01 30.84 0.32
N THR A 754 20.99 31.50 -0.30
CA THR A 754 20.79 32.85 -0.86
C THR A 754 19.76 32.83 -1.98
N ILE A 755 19.84 31.88 -2.90
CA ILE A 755 18.85 31.71 -3.98
C ILE A 755 17.45 31.49 -3.40
N LEU A 756 17.32 30.65 -2.38
CA LEU A 756 16.05 30.34 -1.73
C LEU A 756 15.47 31.53 -0.96
N LEU A 757 16.31 32.32 -0.28
CA LEU A 757 15.90 33.55 0.40
C LEU A 757 15.46 34.63 -0.60
N LEU A 758 16.17 34.78 -1.72
CA LEU A 758 15.75 35.66 -2.82
C LEU A 758 14.40 35.23 -3.38
N PHE A 759 14.15 33.92 -3.46
CA PHE A 759 12.84 33.41 -3.87
C PHE A 759 11.74 33.72 -2.83
N VAL A 760 12.01 33.57 -1.54
CA VAL A 760 11.05 33.96 -0.48
C VAL A 760 10.72 35.45 -0.55
N TRP A 761 11.72 36.28 -0.83
CA TRP A 761 11.52 37.71 -1.05
C TRP A 761 10.64 38.01 -2.26
N TRP A 762 10.82 37.23 -3.34
CA TRP A 762 10.07 37.33 -4.59
C TRP A 762 8.64 36.75 -4.53
N LEU A 763 8.24 36.08 -3.44
CA LEU A 763 6.93 35.42 -3.38
C LEU A 763 5.79 36.34 -3.84
N PRO A 764 5.01 35.91 -4.83
CA PRO A 764 4.03 36.76 -5.46
C PRO A 764 2.81 36.96 -4.56
N VAL A 765 2.31 38.19 -4.48
CA VAL A 765 1.12 38.58 -3.73
C VAL A 765 0.26 39.44 -4.65
N ALA A 766 -1.06 39.33 -4.54
CA ALA A 766 -1.98 40.20 -5.27
C ALA A 766 -1.81 41.65 -4.82
N ASP A 767 -1.72 42.58 -5.76
CA ASP A 767 -1.60 44.01 -5.49
C ASP A 767 -2.98 44.58 -5.08
N GLN A 768 -3.31 44.45 -3.79
CA GLN A 768 -4.55 44.95 -3.17
C GLN A 768 -4.26 45.73 -1.87
N GLU A 769 -5.25 46.45 -1.35
CA GLU A 769 -5.17 47.04 0.00
C GLU A 769 -4.89 45.92 1.03
N GLY A 770 -3.87 46.09 1.88
CA GLY A 770 -3.43 45.05 2.82
C GLY A 770 -2.42 44.03 2.25
N ALA A 771 -1.89 44.20 1.03
CA ALA A 771 -0.90 43.28 0.43
C ALA A 771 0.33 43.01 1.32
N ARG A 772 0.77 44.00 2.12
CA ARG A 772 1.89 43.84 3.07
C ARG A 772 1.54 42.87 4.20
N PHE A 773 0.34 42.95 4.77
CA PHE A 773 -0.11 42.02 5.80
C PHE A 773 -0.18 40.60 5.25
N ILE A 774 -0.79 40.43 4.07
CA ILE A 774 -0.86 39.13 3.39
C ILE A 774 0.53 38.57 3.13
N LYS A 775 1.48 39.40 2.65
CA LYS A 775 2.87 39.00 2.43
C LYS A 775 3.53 38.53 3.73
N VAL A 776 3.37 39.27 4.83
CA VAL A 776 3.93 38.89 6.14
C VAL A 776 3.30 37.60 6.67
N LEU A 777 1.98 37.44 6.55
CA LEU A 777 1.27 36.22 6.93
C LEU A 777 1.77 35.01 6.13
N GLN A 778 1.92 35.16 4.81
CA GLN A 778 2.41 34.12 3.92
C GLN A 778 3.86 33.73 4.23
N VAL A 779 4.76 34.70 4.35
CA VAL A 779 6.17 34.45 4.69
C VAL A 779 6.26 33.77 6.06
N SER A 780 5.49 34.22 7.05
CA SER A 780 5.44 33.59 8.36
C SER A 780 4.97 32.13 8.28
N ASN A 781 3.92 31.85 7.49
CA ASN A 781 3.41 30.49 7.28
C ASN A 781 4.45 29.57 6.59
N VAL A 782 5.19 30.10 5.61
CA VAL A 782 6.31 29.38 4.97
C VAL A 782 7.42 29.09 5.98
N LEU A 783 7.80 30.05 6.81
CA LEU A 783 8.88 29.91 7.79
C LEU A 783 8.56 28.91 8.91
N ILE A 784 7.33 28.89 9.44
CA ILE A 784 6.92 27.85 10.40
C ILE A 784 6.88 26.47 9.76
N THR A 785 6.37 26.37 8.52
CA THR A 785 6.35 25.09 7.79
C THR A 785 7.77 24.60 7.51
N LEU A 786 8.67 25.48 7.10
CA LEU A 786 10.10 25.21 6.92
C LEU A 786 10.72 24.67 8.21
N SER A 787 10.42 25.30 9.34
CA SER A 787 10.94 24.87 10.65
C SER A 787 10.47 23.47 11.01
N VAL A 788 9.17 23.17 10.85
CA VAL A 788 8.59 21.84 11.07
C VAL A 788 9.25 20.80 10.18
N PHE A 789 9.32 21.04 8.87
CA PHE A 789 9.91 20.10 7.90
C PHE A 789 11.40 19.89 8.13
N THR A 790 12.14 20.94 8.50
CA THR A 790 13.57 20.85 8.82
C THR A 790 13.80 20.01 10.07
N LEU A 791 12.99 20.19 11.13
CA LEU A 791 13.08 19.37 12.34
C LEU A 791 12.75 17.89 12.06
N LEU A 792 11.72 17.61 11.25
CA LEU A 792 11.40 16.25 10.82
C LEU A 792 12.53 15.66 9.95
N ALA A 793 13.12 16.45 9.06
CA ALA A 793 14.27 16.05 8.25
C ALA A 793 15.51 15.80 9.11
N PHE A 794 15.76 16.58 10.17
CA PHE A 794 16.82 16.32 11.15
C PHE A 794 16.60 15.01 11.91
N SER A 795 15.36 14.75 12.34
CA SER A 795 14.99 13.47 12.96
C SER A 795 15.28 12.29 12.02
N LEU A 796 14.83 12.37 10.76
CA LEU A 796 15.13 11.36 9.74
C LEU A 796 16.63 11.26 9.45
N ASN A 797 17.35 12.38 9.43
CA ASN A 797 18.78 12.37 9.17
C ASN A 797 19.55 11.68 10.28
N LEU A 798 19.12 11.82 11.53
CA LEU A 798 19.71 11.10 12.66
C LEU A 798 19.44 9.58 12.54
N HIS A 799 18.19 9.18 12.29
CA HIS A 799 17.83 7.76 12.15
C HIS A 799 18.47 7.13 10.90
N THR A 800 18.11 7.62 9.72
CA THR A 800 18.48 7.00 8.45
C THR A 800 19.86 7.45 7.98
N GLY A 801 20.13 8.76 8.02
CA GLY A 801 21.38 9.32 7.54
C GLY A 801 22.59 8.88 8.37
N ILE A 802 22.53 9.05 9.70
CA ILE A 802 23.68 8.86 10.60
C ILE A 802 23.76 7.44 11.16
N THR A 803 22.65 6.85 11.63
CA THR A 803 22.67 5.49 12.19
C THR A 803 22.39 4.37 11.18
N GLY A 804 21.98 4.73 9.96
CA GLY A 804 21.60 3.78 8.91
C GLY A 804 20.18 3.24 9.01
N MET A 805 19.47 3.46 10.13
CA MET A 805 18.12 2.95 10.40
C MET A 805 17.06 3.63 9.52
N VAL A 806 16.59 2.92 8.48
CA VAL A 806 15.56 3.42 7.55
C VAL A 806 14.23 3.57 8.28
N ASN A 807 13.82 4.82 8.54
CA ASN A 807 12.60 5.11 9.29
C ASN A 807 11.58 5.82 8.39
N PHE A 808 10.54 5.11 7.96
CA PHE A 808 9.43 5.70 7.21
C PHE A 808 8.27 6.13 8.14
N GLY A 809 8.35 5.87 9.43
CA GLY A 809 7.34 6.26 10.42
C GLY A 809 7.66 7.54 11.18
N VAL A 810 8.40 8.51 10.64
CA VAL A 810 8.70 9.76 11.40
C VAL A 810 7.42 10.49 11.85
N ILE A 811 6.34 10.37 11.07
CA ILE A 811 5.02 10.92 11.41
C ILE A 811 4.39 10.28 12.65
N PHE A 812 4.77 9.05 13.02
CA PHE A 812 4.33 8.44 14.27
C PHE A 812 4.77 9.29 15.46
N PHE A 813 6.05 9.66 15.51
CA PHE A 813 6.60 10.48 16.59
C PHE A 813 6.08 11.91 16.57
N ALA A 814 5.93 12.50 15.38
CA ALA A 814 5.33 13.82 15.23
C ALA A 814 3.85 13.82 15.62
N GLY A 815 3.12 12.76 15.28
CA GLY A 815 1.73 12.57 15.66
C GLY A 815 1.55 12.46 17.17
N ILE A 816 2.41 11.68 17.85
CA ILE A 816 2.44 11.64 19.33
C ILE A 816 2.64 13.06 19.88
N GLY A 817 3.62 13.82 19.36
CA GLY A 817 3.85 15.19 19.80
C GLY A 817 2.64 16.12 19.61
N ALA A 818 2.02 16.07 18.43
CA ALA A 818 0.83 16.86 18.10
C ALA A 818 -0.38 16.50 18.98
N ILE A 819 -0.64 15.21 19.15
CA ILE A 819 -1.76 14.68 19.96
C ILE A 819 -1.56 15.04 21.43
N THR A 820 -0.36 14.81 21.98
CA THR A 820 -0.07 15.12 23.38
C THR A 820 -0.24 16.61 23.67
N VAL A 821 0.33 17.50 22.85
CA VAL A 821 0.16 18.94 23.07
C VAL A 821 -1.30 19.35 22.90
N GLY A 822 -1.97 18.87 21.85
CA GLY A 822 -3.38 19.20 21.58
C GLY A 822 -4.33 18.80 22.71
N ILE A 823 -4.20 17.59 23.26
CA ILE A 823 -5.06 17.09 24.34
C ILE A 823 -4.71 17.76 25.67
N LEU A 824 -3.42 17.86 26.01
CA LEU A 824 -3.01 18.42 27.30
C LEU A 824 -3.36 19.91 27.40
N THR A 825 -3.27 20.68 26.31
CA THR A 825 -3.56 22.12 26.30
C THR A 825 -5.01 22.46 25.98
N ALA A 826 -5.85 21.47 25.66
CA ALA A 826 -7.27 21.69 25.45
C ALA A 826 -7.98 21.99 26.80
N PRO A 827 -8.97 22.91 26.83
CA PRO A 827 -9.77 23.17 28.01
C PRO A 827 -10.50 21.93 28.52
N LYS A 828 -10.74 21.87 29.84
CA LYS A 828 -11.47 20.77 30.49
C LYS A 828 -12.89 20.57 29.94
N ASP A 829 -13.56 21.67 29.60
CA ASP A 829 -14.91 21.65 28.99
C ASP A 829 -14.94 20.99 27.61
N LEU A 830 -13.78 20.85 26.97
CA LEU A 830 -13.61 20.26 25.64
C LEU A 830 -12.89 18.89 25.69
N HIS A 831 -12.99 18.20 26.83
CA HIS A 831 -12.35 16.90 27.10
C HIS A 831 -10.80 16.94 27.11
N GLY A 832 -10.22 18.10 27.42
CA GLY A 832 -8.77 18.28 27.61
C GLY A 832 -8.33 18.38 29.07
N TYR A 833 -7.04 18.62 29.32
CA TYR A 833 -6.45 18.71 30.66
C TYR A 833 -6.09 20.13 31.14
N ASP A 834 -6.18 21.14 30.26
CA ASP A 834 -5.88 22.55 30.56
C ASP A 834 -4.47 22.80 31.15
N TRP A 835 -3.47 22.07 30.65
CA TRP A 835 -2.07 22.25 31.03
C TRP A 835 -1.44 23.47 30.35
N PRO A 836 -0.51 24.16 31.02
CA PRO A 836 0.29 25.20 30.39
C PRO A 836 1.07 24.66 29.18
N VAL A 837 1.07 25.43 28.09
CA VAL A 837 1.62 25.02 26.80
C VAL A 837 3.08 24.54 26.87
N LEU A 838 3.93 25.21 27.67
CA LEU A 838 5.34 24.82 27.83
C LEU A 838 5.47 23.41 28.44
N TRP A 839 4.76 23.13 29.54
CA TRP A 839 4.83 21.81 30.19
C TRP A 839 4.24 20.72 29.32
N ALA A 840 3.16 21.02 28.59
CA ALA A 840 2.61 20.10 27.60
C ALA A 840 3.62 19.75 26.50
N THR A 841 4.41 20.73 26.02
CA THR A 841 5.44 20.48 25.00
C THR A 841 6.61 19.66 25.52
N VAL A 842 7.07 19.90 26.75
CA VAL A 842 8.12 19.10 27.38
C VAL A 842 7.66 17.67 27.54
N MET A 843 6.42 17.47 28.02
CA MET A 843 5.83 16.13 28.13
C MET A 843 5.71 15.45 26.76
N ALA A 844 5.27 16.17 25.73
CA ALA A 844 5.18 15.65 24.36
C ALA A 844 6.53 15.18 23.81
N VAL A 845 7.60 15.95 24.04
CA VAL A 845 8.98 15.59 23.65
C VAL A 845 9.46 14.36 24.42
N LEU A 846 9.22 14.29 25.73
CA LEU A 846 9.61 13.16 26.58
C LEU A 846 8.85 11.87 26.23
N LEU A 847 7.54 11.96 25.98
CA LEU A 847 6.73 10.83 25.55
C LEU A 847 7.18 10.31 24.19
N ALA A 848 7.39 11.21 23.21
CA ALA A 848 7.93 10.81 21.91
C ALA A 848 9.29 10.11 22.04
N ALA A 849 10.19 10.63 22.89
CA ALA A 849 11.49 10.01 23.18
C ALA A 849 11.33 8.62 23.83
N GLY A 850 10.40 8.48 24.78
CA GLY A 850 10.06 7.22 25.44
C GLY A 850 9.55 6.16 24.45
N PHE A 851 8.62 6.54 23.57
CA PHE A 851 8.16 5.66 22.48
C PHE A 851 9.29 5.31 21.51
N GLY A 852 10.17 6.26 21.19
CA GLY A 852 11.36 6.02 20.37
C GLY A 852 12.31 4.99 21.01
N TRP A 853 12.59 5.13 22.31
CA TRP A 853 13.42 4.17 23.04
C TRP A 853 12.77 2.78 23.11
N MET A 854 11.49 2.73 23.45
CA MET A 854 10.74 1.48 23.57
C MET A 854 10.69 0.73 22.23
N LEU A 855 10.53 1.46 21.12
CA LEU A 855 10.46 0.88 19.79
C LEU A 855 11.79 0.25 19.35
N ALA A 856 12.93 0.77 19.81
CA ALA A 856 14.23 0.26 19.40
C ALA A 856 14.49 -1.18 19.87
N TYR A 857 13.97 -1.59 21.03
CA TYR A 857 14.23 -2.92 21.57
C TYR A 857 13.67 -4.07 20.70
N PRO A 858 12.37 -4.07 20.30
CA PRO A 858 11.84 -5.09 19.42
C PRO A 858 12.37 -4.98 17.99
N THR A 859 12.79 -3.78 17.56
CA THR A 859 13.08 -3.53 16.15
C THR A 859 14.56 -3.55 15.76
N ALA A 860 15.49 -3.29 16.67
CA ALA A 860 16.91 -3.22 16.34
C ALA A 860 17.53 -4.56 15.91
N ARG A 861 16.84 -5.68 16.17
CA ARG A 861 17.21 -7.02 15.69
C ARG A 861 16.63 -7.36 14.32
N LEU A 862 15.74 -6.50 13.81
CA LEU A 862 15.11 -6.70 12.52
C LEU A 862 16.03 -6.19 11.41
N ARG A 863 15.91 -6.82 10.24
CA ARG A 863 16.48 -6.26 8.99
C ARG A 863 15.96 -4.85 8.78
N MET A 864 16.78 -3.98 8.17
CA MET A 864 16.45 -2.58 7.91
C MET A 864 15.11 -2.40 7.19
N ASP A 865 14.79 -3.29 6.25
CA ASP A 865 13.53 -3.28 5.51
C ASP A 865 12.31 -3.55 6.42
N TYR A 866 12.46 -4.46 7.40
CA TYR A 866 11.43 -4.75 8.39
C TYR A 866 11.23 -3.59 9.37
N PHE A 867 12.32 -2.94 9.80
CA PHE A 867 12.22 -1.74 10.62
C PHE A 867 11.44 -0.62 9.89
N ALA A 868 11.74 -0.42 8.60
CA ALA A 868 11.07 0.56 7.77
C ALA A 868 9.55 0.29 7.65
N ILE A 869 9.15 -0.98 7.48
CA ILE A 869 7.74 -1.40 7.40
C ILE A 869 7.02 -1.22 8.76
N VAL A 870 7.67 -1.62 9.86
CA VAL A 870 7.09 -1.52 11.21
C VAL A 870 6.84 -0.07 11.59
N THR A 871 7.78 0.83 11.28
CA THR A 871 7.63 2.26 11.60
C THR A 871 6.45 2.91 10.85
N ILE A 872 6.23 2.58 9.57
CA ILE A 872 5.03 3.06 8.84
C ILE A 872 3.75 2.52 9.49
N SER A 873 3.75 1.23 9.80
CA SER A 873 2.59 0.54 10.39
C SER A 873 2.19 1.18 11.72
N LEU A 874 3.15 1.61 12.54
CA LEU A 874 2.88 2.32 13.80
C LEU A 874 2.27 3.71 13.58
N GLY A 875 2.73 4.45 12.57
CA GLY A 875 2.11 5.72 12.19
C GLY A 875 0.65 5.54 11.78
N GLU A 876 0.37 4.48 11.02
CA GLU A 876 -0.98 4.12 10.59
C GLU A 876 -1.86 3.65 11.75
N ILE A 877 -1.30 2.87 12.70
CA ILE A 877 -2.00 2.50 13.94
C ILE A 877 -2.45 3.76 14.69
N VAL A 878 -1.56 4.71 14.94
CA VAL A 878 -1.92 5.95 15.66
C VAL A 878 -2.93 6.79 14.88
N ARG A 879 -2.80 6.85 13.55
CA ARG A 879 -3.75 7.57 12.68
C ARG A 879 -5.17 7.02 12.84
N VAL A 880 -5.35 5.71 12.78
CA VAL A 880 -6.68 5.10 12.90
C VAL A 880 -7.16 5.09 14.34
N LEU A 881 -6.27 4.97 15.33
CA LEU A 881 -6.64 5.18 16.74
C LEU A 881 -7.20 6.58 16.95
N LEU A 882 -6.61 7.62 16.37
CA LEU A 882 -7.17 8.99 16.42
C LEU A 882 -8.56 9.09 15.76
N MET A 883 -8.87 8.21 14.81
CA MET A 883 -10.18 8.10 14.16
C MET A 883 -11.17 7.25 14.97
N GLY A 884 -10.71 6.22 15.68
CA GLY A 884 -11.56 5.25 16.37
C GLY A 884 -11.81 5.55 17.85
N GLU A 885 -10.80 6.05 18.57
CA GLU A 885 -10.83 6.21 20.02
C GLU A 885 -11.26 7.62 20.47
N PRO A 886 -12.31 7.76 21.29
CA PRO A 886 -12.72 9.06 21.83
C PRO A 886 -11.69 9.68 22.78
N LEU A 887 -10.90 8.88 23.51
CA LEU A 887 -9.87 9.39 24.44
C LEU A 887 -8.76 10.20 23.75
N LEU A 888 -8.59 10.02 22.44
CA LEU A 888 -7.60 10.76 21.66
C LEU A 888 -8.19 12.01 20.99
N ARG A 889 -9.39 12.45 21.38
CA ARG A 889 -10.10 13.59 20.78
C ARG A 889 -10.33 14.69 21.82
N ALA A 890 -10.20 15.95 21.38
CA ALA A 890 -10.52 17.12 22.20
C ALA A 890 -11.04 18.25 21.29
N GLY A 891 -12.09 18.97 21.68
CA GLY A 891 -12.68 20.03 20.86
C GLY A 891 -14.20 20.20 21.02
N SER A 892 -14.80 21.13 20.26
CA SER A 892 -16.21 21.52 20.42
C SER A 892 -17.19 20.53 19.78
N TRP A 893 -18.15 20.07 20.60
CA TRP A 893 -19.29 19.19 20.29
C TRP A 893 -18.96 17.71 20.00
N GLY A 894 -19.74 16.81 20.60
CA GLY A 894 -19.50 15.36 20.79
C GLY A 894 -19.55 14.46 19.56
N SER A 895 -18.89 14.83 18.46
CA SER A 895 -18.67 13.96 17.30
C SER A 895 -17.47 14.35 16.41
N SER A 896 -16.72 15.41 16.72
CA SER A 896 -15.62 15.85 15.84
C SER A 896 -14.46 14.86 15.85
N ILE A 897 -14.21 14.21 14.71
CA ILE A 897 -13.00 13.43 14.49
C ILE A 897 -11.78 14.38 14.50
N GLY A 898 -10.84 14.18 15.42
CA GLY A 898 -9.61 14.98 15.53
C GLY A 898 -9.50 15.80 16.82
N ILE A 899 -8.55 16.75 16.84
CA ILE A 899 -8.27 17.63 17.99
C ILE A 899 -8.32 19.10 17.53
N SER A 900 -9.05 19.95 18.25
CA SER A 900 -9.23 21.38 17.92
C SER A 900 -9.46 22.24 19.17
N ARG A 901 -9.39 23.57 19.02
CA ARG A 901 -9.65 24.56 20.09
C ARG A 901 -8.77 24.40 21.34
N TYR A 902 -7.52 24.01 21.16
CA TYR A 902 -6.51 23.98 22.22
C TYR A 902 -5.75 25.30 22.32
N ALA A 903 -5.20 25.59 23.51
CA ALA A 903 -4.48 26.82 23.75
C ALA A 903 -3.20 26.94 22.91
N LEU A 904 -3.00 28.11 22.29
CA LEU A 904 -1.83 28.41 21.47
C LEU A 904 -0.78 29.19 22.29
N PRO A 905 0.54 28.94 22.09
CA PRO A 905 1.58 29.56 22.89
C PRO A 905 1.66 31.09 22.68
N LEU A 906 1.65 31.86 23.77
CA LEU A 906 1.78 33.33 23.74
C LEU A 906 0.71 34.07 22.93
N GLN A 907 -0.40 33.42 22.56
CA GLN A 907 -1.45 34.04 21.74
C GLN A 907 -2.15 35.20 22.48
N SER A 908 -2.48 35.01 23.76
CA SER A 908 -3.08 36.06 24.60
C SER A 908 -2.11 37.23 24.79
N TRP A 909 -0.84 36.95 25.07
CA TRP A 909 0.19 37.98 25.22
C TRP A 909 0.40 38.79 23.93
N TRP A 910 0.33 38.13 22.77
CA TRP A 910 0.53 38.77 21.46
C TRP A 910 -0.57 39.78 21.12
N PHE A 911 -1.84 39.42 21.33
CA PHE A 911 -2.98 40.27 20.98
C PHE A 911 -3.51 41.14 22.12
N CYS A 912 -3.58 40.61 23.35
CA CYS A 912 -4.14 41.32 24.50
C CYS A 912 -3.09 41.99 25.41
N GLY A 913 -1.80 41.67 25.28
CA GLY A 913 -0.76 42.15 26.21
C GLY A 913 -0.66 41.33 27.51
N SER A 914 -0.06 41.89 28.57
CA SER A 914 0.17 41.19 29.84
C SER A 914 -1.11 40.95 30.65
N GLU A 915 -2.11 41.83 30.52
CA GLU A 915 -3.41 41.72 31.17
C GLU A 915 -4.50 41.91 30.10
N PRO A 916 -5.38 40.92 29.87
CA PRO A 916 -6.43 41.06 28.87
C PRO A 916 -7.44 42.12 29.30
N PRO A 917 -7.84 43.04 28.39
CA PRO A 917 -8.88 44.02 28.69
C PRO A 917 -10.20 43.31 29.05
N LEU A 918 -11.04 43.98 29.83
CA LEU A 918 -12.37 43.49 30.21
C LEU A 918 -13.40 43.99 29.19
N SER A 919 -14.34 43.13 28.81
CA SER A 919 -15.52 43.49 28.02
C SER A 919 -16.45 44.42 28.81
N ASP A 920 -17.42 45.03 28.13
CA ASP A 920 -18.48 45.84 28.77
C ASP A 920 -19.29 45.07 29.82
N SER A 921 -19.28 43.73 29.77
CA SER A 921 -19.90 42.81 30.73
C SER A 921 -18.96 42.39 31.88
N GLY A 922 -17.75 42.91 31.95
CA GLY A 922 -16.75 42.60 32.99
C GLY A 922 -16.07 41.24 32.82
N VAL A 923 -16.09 40.65 31.62
CA VAL A 923 -15.44 39.36 31.31
C VAL A 923 -14.14 39.64 30.56
N ALA A 924 -13.04 38.96 30.92
CA ALA A 924 -11.78 39.13 30.20
C ALA A 924 -11.94 38.73 28.72
N LEU A 925 -11.54 39.62 27.82
CA LEU A 925 -11.58 39.39 26.38
C LEU A 925 -10.67 38.21 26.01
N SER A 926 -11.18 37.33 25.15
CA SER A 926 -10.40 36.25 24.56
C SER A 926 -9.35 36.80 23.59
N ALA A 927 -8.30 36.03 23.34
CA ALA A 927 -7.23 36.45 22.42
C ALA A 927 -7.74 36.75 20.99
N TYR A 928 -8.85 36.13 20.58
CA TYR A 928 -9.51 36.41 19.31
C TYR A 928 -10.21 37.78 19.35
N GLU A 929 -10.97 38.06 20.39
CA GLU A 929 -11.65 39.35 20.53
C GLU A 929 -10.65 40.51 20.69
N CYS A 930 -9.52 40.30 21.35
CA CYS A 930 -8.44 41.30 21.41
C CYS A 930 -7.80 41.59 20.05
N SER A 931 -7.85 40.66 19.09
CA SER A 931 -7.24 40.87 17.77
C SER A 931 -8.01 41.88 16.91
N ASP A 932 -9.29 42.08 17.20
CA ASP A 932 -10.19 43.01 16.49
C ASP A 932 -10.27 44.39 17.15
N VAL A 933 -9.69 44.57 18.34
CA VAL A 933 -9.75 45.82 19.11
C VAL A 933 -8.48 46.63 18.90
N VAL A 934 -8.63 47.86 18.39
CA VAL A 934 -7.52 48.79 18.12
C VAL A 934 -7.20 49.62 19.37
N GLY A 935 -5.91 49.88 19.64
CA GLY A 935 -5.46 50.74 20.74
C GLY A 935 -5.16 50.03 22.07
N ILE A 936 -5.00 48.70 22.07
CA ILE A 936 -4.63 47.91 23.27
C ILE A 936 -3.14 48.11 23.61
N GLY A 937 -2.31 48.52 22.65
CA GLY A 937 -0.86 48.69 22.82
C GLY A 937 -0.11 47.36 22.92
N SER A 938 -0.71 46.27 22.40
CA SER A 938 -0.16 44.92 22.42
C SER A 938 1.08 44.79 21.52
N MET A 939 1.84 43.71 21.70
CA MET A 939 3.03 43.48 20.88
C MET A 939 2.68 43.25 19.40
N GLY A 940 1.54 42.63 19.11
CA GLY A 940 1.02 42.47 17.75
C GLY A 940 0.77 43.83 17.09
N GLU A 941 0.16 44.78 17.80
CA GLU A 941 -0.10 46.14 17.30
C GLU A 941 1.21 46.91 17.03
N ARG A 942 2.15 46.90 17.99
CA ARG A 942 3.46 47.57 17.82
C ARG A 942 4.27 47.03 16.64
N VAL A 943 4.24 45.72 16.43
CA VAL A 943 4.93 45.09 15.29
C VAL A 943 4.19 45.39 13.97
N GLY A 944 2.86 45.46 14.01
CA GLY A 944 2.03 45.89 12.89
C GLY A 944 2.33 47.32 12.45
N GLU A 945 2.47 48.24 13.41
CA GLU A 945 2.92 49.62 13.17
C GLU A 945 4.34 49.67 12.61
N LEU A 946 5.28 48.93 13.20
CA LEU A 946 6.68 48.87 12.75
C LEU A 946 6.82 48.42 11.29
N LEU A 947 6.02 47.43 10.89
CA LEU A 947 6.01 46.89 9.53
C LEU A 947 5.03 47.64 8.59
N ASN A 948 4.33 48.64 9.11
CA ASN A 948 3.35 49.46 8.39
C ASN A 948 2.30 48.58 7.68
N LEU A 949 1.64 47.71 8.46
CA LEU A 949 0.64 46.73 8.00
C LEU A 949 -0.80 47.26 8.01
N GLY A 950 -1.08 48.31 8.80
CA GLY A 950 -2.43 48.87 8.97
C GLY A 950 -3.31 48.12 9.99
N GLU A 951 -2.92 46.91 10.38
CA GLU A 951 -3.57 46.04 11.36
C GLU A 951 -2.53 45.36 12.26
N PRO A 952 -2.92 44.76 13.41
CA PRO A 952 -2.00 43.99 14.26
C PRO A 952 -1.31 42.85 13.50
N ALA A 953 -0.02 42.65 13.74
CA ALA A 953 0.77 41.63 13.04
C ALA A 953 0.23 40.20 13.27
N PRO A 954 0.27 39.33 12.24
CA PRO A 954 -0.35 38.01 12.31
C PRO A 954 0.34 37.10 13.32
N TYR A 955 -0.44 36.34 14.10
CA TYR A 955 0.09 35.40 15.10
C TYR A 955 1.04 34.34 14.52
N MET A 956 0.87 33.98 13.25
CA MET A 956 1.80 33.09 12.53
C MET A 956 3.25 33.57 12.59
N MET A 957 3.50 34.88 12.73
CA MET A 957 4.85 35.44 12.88
C MET A 957 5.53 35.00 14.19
N VAL A 958 4.77 34.94 15.29
CA VAL A 958 5.25 34.44 16.59
C VAL A 958 5.60 32.96 16.47
N LEU A 959 4.70 32.17 15.90
CA LEU A 959 4.95 30.74 15.67
C LEU A 959 6.18 30.53 14.77
N ALA A 960 6.34 31.31 13.71
CA ALA A 960 7.51 31.26 12.84
C ALA A 960 8.81 31.55 13.60
N LEU A 961 8.81 32.55 14.48
CA LEU A 961 9.96 32.89 15.31
C LEU A 961 10.29 31.75 16.29
N ILE A 962 9.29 31.20 16.98
CA ILE A 962 9.46 30.04 17.85
C ILE A 962 10.04 28.86 17.05
N GLY A 963 9.48 28.58 15.87
CA GLY A 963 9.93 27.52 14.98
C GLY A 963 11.38 27.66 14.55
N ILE A 964 11.79 28.86 14.12
CA ILE A 964 13.18 29.14 13.70
C ILE A 964 14.14 28.99 14.88
N VAL A 965 13.78 29.53 16.06
CA VAL A 965 14.61 29.40 17.27
C VAL A 965 14.76 27.94 17.66
N SER A 966 13.66 27.17 17.67
CA SER A 966 13.69 25.72 17.91
C SER A 966 14.56 24.98 16.90
N MET A 967 14.45 25.31 15.61
CA MET A 967 15.25 24.73 14.53
C MET A 967 16.75 24.99 14.72
N LEU A 968 17.14 26.24 14.99
CA LEU A 968 18.54 26.63 15.19
C LEU A 968 19.13 25.98 16.45
N LEU A 969 18.34 25.92 17.54
CA LEU A 969 18.73 25.24 18.77
C LEU A 969 18.96 23.75 18.54
N VAL A 970 18.02 23.07 17.88
CA VAL A 970 18.16 21.64 17.57
C VAL A 970 19.33 21.38 16.62
N TRP A 971 19.55 22.22 15.61
CA TRP A 971 20.73 22.12 14.76
C TRP A 971 22.02 22.23 15.59
N TRP A 972 22.13 23.24 16.44
CA TRP A 972 23.29 23.42 17.31
C TRP A 972 23.54 22.20 18.23
N VAL A 973 22.48 21.66 18.84
CA VAL A 973 22.55 20.44 19.67
C VAL A 973 23.02 19.26 18.84
N LEU A 974 22.42 19.00 17.67
CA LEU A 974 22.78 17.87 16.81
C LEU A 974 24.23 17.95 16.33
N GLU A 975 24.69 19.13 15.92
CA GLU A 975 26.08 19.32 15.45
C GLU A 975 27.08 19.03 16.57
N THR A 976 26.75 19.42 17.81
CA THR A 976 27.56 19.14 19.00
C THR A 976 27.57 17.64 19.31
N VAL A 977 26.40 17.00 19.26
CA VAL A 977 26.23 15.57 19.53
C VAL A 977 26.92 14.70 18.48
N LEU A 978 26.86 15.06 17.19
CA LEU A 978 27.49 14.32 16.10
C LEU A 978 29.02 14.43 16.09
N LYS A 979 29.58 15.51 16.64
CA LYS A 979 31.04 15.67 16.85
C LYS A 979 31.56 14.92 18.08
N SER A 980 30.67 14.55 19.00
CA SER A 980 31.02 13.82 20.22
C SER A 980 31.48 12.38 19.92
N PRO A 981 32.09 11.66 20.89
CA PRO A 981 32.40 10.23 20.75
C PRO A 981 31.18 9.38 20.38
N TRP A 982 29.99 9.71 20.91
CA TRP A 982 28.76 8.99 20.59
C TRP A 982 28.39 9.09 19.12
N GLY A 983 28.50 10.29 18.53
CA GLY A 983 28.27 10.49 17.08
C GLY A 983 29.20 9.67 16.19
N ARG A 984 30.46 9.46 16.61
CA ARG A 984 31.42 8.60 15.90
C ARG A 984 31.02 7.12 15.97
N ILE A 985 30.51 6.65 17.11
CA ILE A 985 30.00 5.29 17.27
C ILE A 985 28.79 5.06 16.36
N LEU A 986 27.86 6.02 16.29
CA LEU A 986 26.69 5.94 15.42
C LEU A 986 27.08 5.79 13.94
N LYS A 987 28.08 6.56 13.49
CA LYS A 987 28.62 6.42 12.13
C LYS A 987 29.27 5.07 11.91
N ALA A 988 30.04 4.56 12.88
CA ALA A 988 30.63 3.22 12.78
C ALA A 988 29.55 2.12 12.64
N ILE A 989 28.46 2.22 13.43
CA ILE A 989 27.31 1.31 13.34
C ILE A 989 26.66 1.34 11.95
N ARG A 990 26.55 2.52 11.33
CA ARG A 990 25.98 2.67 9.98
C ARG A 990 26.84 2.00 8.91
N GLU A 991 28.17 2.16 8.99
CA GLU A 991 29.09 1.60 8.00
C GLU A 991 29.16 0.08 8.12
N ASP A 992 29.37 -0.43 9.34
CA ASP A 992 29.42 -1.87 9.62
C ASP A 992 29.05 -2.15 11.08
N GLU A 993 27.83 -2.65 11.26
CA GLU A 993 27.29 -3.00 12.57
C GLU A 993 28.07 -4.15 13.23
N GLU A 994 28.51 -5.16 12.47
CA GLU A 994 29.22 -6.31 13.01
C GLU A 994 30.61 -5.90 13.52
N VAL A 995 31.31 -5.04 12.77
CA VAL A 995 32.61 -4.48 13.19
C VAL A 995 32.45 -3.63 14.44
N ALA A 996 31.42 -2.78 14.53
CA ALA A 996 31.14 -1.99 15.72
C ALA A 996 30.87 -2.87 16.96
N GLN A 997 30.15 -3.99 16.79
CA GLN A 997 29.93 -4.98 17.85
C GLN A 997 31.23 -5.67 18.27
N HIS A 998 32.10 -6.03 17.33
CA HIS A 998 33.42 -6.62 17.63
C HIS A 998 34.36 -5.68 18.39
N HIS A 999 34.21 -4.36 18.21
CA HIS A 999 34.90 -3.35 19.02
C HIS A 999 34.32 -3.18 20.44
N GLY A 1000 33.29 -3.95 20.81
CA GLY A 1000 32.70 -3.95 22.15
C GLY A 1000 31.64 -2.87 22.39
N HIS A 1001 31.17 -2.20 21.33
CA HIS A 1001 30.08 -1.24 21.44
C HIS A 1001 28.72 -1.94 21.47
N ASP A 1002 27.86 -1.56 22.41
CA ASP A 1002 26.48 -2.04 22.46
C ASP A 1002 25.63 -1.31 21.42
N VAL A 1003 25.48 -1.94 20.25
CA VAL A 1003 24.75 -1.36 19.13
C VAL A 1003 23.27 -1.14 19.45
N LEU A 1004 22.67 -2.00 20.29
CA LEU A 1004 21.24 -1.92 20.64
C LEU A 1004 20.94 -0.63 21.39
N THR A 1005 21.69 -0.34 22.46
CA THR A 1005 21.47 0.86 23.28
C THR A 1005 21.81 2.14 22.53
N HIS A 1006 22.84 2.12 21.67
CA HIS A 1006 23.16 3.27 20.83
C HIS A 1006 22.10 3.56 19.76
N LYS A 1007 21.57 2.53 19.09
CA LYS A 1007 20.42 2.65 18.19
C LYS A 1007 19.17 3.16 18.95
N ALA A 1008 18.92 2.64 20.15
CA ALA A 1008 17.80 3.07 20.99
C ALA A 1008 17.90 4.54 21.42
N ALA A 1009 19.07 4.98 21.86
CA ALA A 1009 19.33 6.37 22.21
C ALA A 1009 19.17 7.30 20.98
N SER A 1010 19.62 6.85 19.81
CA SER A 1010 19.45 7.62 18.56
C SER A 1010 17.99 7.73 18.15
N LEU A 1011 17.23 6.64 18.27
CA LEU A 1011 15.80 6.62 17.96
C LEU A 1011 15.00 7.50 18.94
N ALA A 1012 15.35 7.47 20.23
CA ALA A 1012 14.75 8.32 21.26
C ALA A 1012 15.02 9.81 20.99
N LEU A 1013 16.27 10.18 20.69
CA LEU A 1013 16.64 11.57 20.41
C LEU A 1013 15.96 12.09 19.14
N GLY A 1014 15.93 11.31 18.06
CA GLY A 1014 15.24 11.72 16.84
C GLY A 1014 13.72 11.75 17.02
N ALA A 1015 13.14 10.83 17.80
CA ALA A 1015 11.72 10.87 18.16
C ALA A 1015 11.37 12.12 18.99
N ALA A 1016 12.24 12.53 19.91
CA ALA A 1016 12.08 13.78 20.68
C ALA A 1016 12.00 15.01 19.76
N ILE A 1017 12.90 15.08 18.77
CA ILE A 1017 12.93 16.16 17.77
C ILE A 1017 11.66 16.13 16.90
N ALA A 1018 11.22 14.95 16.46
CA ALA A 1018 9.99 14.81 15.70
C ALA A 1018 8.74 15.18 16.52
N GLY A 1019 8.71 14.84 17.82
CA GLY A 1019 7.65 15.24 18.74
C GLY A 1019 7.57 16.77 18.89
N LEU A 1020 8.71 17.46 19.00
CA LEU A 1020 8.77 18.92 18.99
C LEU A 1020 8.23 19.51 17.66
N ALA A 1021 8.61 18.92 16.52
CA ALA A 1021 8.09 19.33 15.22
C ALA A 1021 6.57 19.12 15.12
N GLY A 1022 6.06 18.02 15.70
CA GLY A 1022 4.63 17.72 15.82
C GLY A 1022 3.86 18.76 16.63
N ALA A 1023 4.41 19.20 17.76
CA ALA A 1023 3.81 20.26 18.58
C ALA A 1023 3.71 21.59 17.81
N LEU A 1024 4.77 22.00 17.11
CA LEU A 1024 4.77 23.18 16.25
C LEU A 1024 3.75 23.05 15.10
N TRP A 1025 3.64 21.84 14.53
CA TRP A 1025 2.70 21.59 13.46
C TRP A 1025 1.25 21.62 13.93
N ALA A 1026 0.95 21.10 15.12
CA ALA A 1026 -0.36 21.24 15.74
C ALA A 1026 -0.73 22.73 15.84
N TRP A 1027 0.11 23.56 16.49
CA TRP A 1027 -0.18 24.99 16.63
C TRP A 1027 -0.36 25.72 15.29
N LYS A 1028 0.41 25.35 14.28
CA LYS A 1028 0.24 25.87 12.91
C LYS A 1028 -1.15 25.52 12.35
N LEU A 1029 -1.61 24.28 12.56
CA LEU A 1029 -2.89 23.82 12.04
C LEU A 1029 -4.08 24.36 12.84
N THR A 1030 -3.91 24.76 14.11
CA THR A 1030 -4.96 25.23 15.06
C THR A 1030 -6.06 24.20 15.38
N GLY A 1031 -6.15 23.15 14.57
CA GLY A 1031 -6.93 21.93 14.74
C GLY A 1031 -6.53 20.94 13.65
N PHE A 1032 -6.54 19.65 13.96
CA PHE A 1032 -6.12 18.62 13.02
C PHE A 1032 -6.98 17.37 13.07
N GLN A 1033 -7.18 16.77 11.90
CA GLN A 1033 -7.89 15.51 11.70
C GLN A 1033 -6.90 14.39 11.34
N PRO A 1034 -7.20 13.10 11.59
CA PRO A 1034 -6.31 11.97 11.28
C PRO A 1034 -5.66 11.98 9.90
N SER A 1035 -6.28 12.62 8.90
CA SER A 1035 -5.72 12.77 7.55
C SER A 1035 -4.35 13.48 7.51
N PHE A 1036 -4.00 14.31 8.51
CA PHE A 1036 -2.68 14.96 8.59
C PHE A 1036 -1.53 13.95 8.75
N MET A 1037 -1.81 12.81 9.38
CA MET A 1037 -0.84 11.71 9.58
C MET A 1037 -0.78 10.75 8.39
N SER A 1038 -1.55 10.98 7.31
CA SER A 1038 -1.50 10.12 6.13
C SER A 1038 -0.08 10.09 5.55
N PRO A 1039 0.58 8.91 5.45
CA PRO A 1039 1.98 8.83 5.01
C PRO A 1039 2.24 9.48 3.64
N ALA A 1040 1.25 9.41 2.75
CA ALA A 1040 1.30 9.99 1.41
C ALA A 1040 1.40 11.52 1.40
N LYS A 1041 0.78 12.19 2.38
CA LYS A 1041 0.72 13.67 2.45
C LYS A 1041 1.82 14.28 3.31
N SER A 1042 2.38 13.52 4.26
CA SER A 1042 3.32 14.04 5.26
C SER A 1042 4.71 13.40 5.15
N THR A 1043 4.87 12.17 5.62
CA THR A 1043 6.13 11.42 5.67
C THR A 1043 6.91 11.48 4.36
N PHE A 1044 6.25 11.27 3.22
CA PHE A 1044 6.92 11.19 1.94
C PHE A 1044 7.47 12.53 1.45
N LEU A 1045 6.85 13.65 1.83
CA LEU A 1045 7.40 14.97 1.57
C LEU A 1045 8.65 15.23 2.42
N VAL A 1046 8.65 14.78 3.69
CA VAL A 1046 9.85 14.85 4.54
C VAL A 1046 10.97 13.97 3.99
N TRP A 1047 10.63 12.79 3.48
CA TRP A 1047 11.60 11.93 2.79
C TRP A 1047 12.12 12.56 1.49
N ALA A 1048 11.26 13.22 0.71
CA ALA A 1048 11.70 13.99 -0.46
C ALA A 1048 12.70 15.08 -0.05
N ALA A 1049 12.41 15.82 1.03
CA ALA A 1049 13.31 16.82 1.58
C ALA A 1049 14.65 16.21 2.03
N PHE A 1050 14.62 15.08 2.75
CA PHE A 1050 15.82 14.34 3.18
C PHE A 1050 16.69 13.91 1.98
N VAL A 1051 16.05 13.35 0.94
CA VAL A 1051 16.72 12.82 -0.25
C VAL A 1051 17.32 13.94 -1.10
N VAL A 1052 16.56 15.00 -1.36
CA VAL A 1052 17.02 16.17 -2.11
C VAL A 1052 18.15 16.86 -1.34
N GLY A 1053 18.04 16.97 -0.01
CA GLY A 1053 19.04 17.57 0.86
C GLY A 1053 20.38 16.84 0.85
N GLY A 1054 20.35 15.50 0.98
CA GLY A 1054 21.52 14.63 1.02
C GLY A 1054 21.76 14.02 2.39
N ALA A 1055 21.86 12.68 2.43
CA ALA A 1055 21.96 11.92 3.67
C ALA A 1055 23.21 12.30 4.49
N ALA A 1056 23.06 12.26 5.82
CA ALA A 1056 24.10 12.56 6.81
C ALA A 1056 24.69 13.99 6.77
N ASN A 1057 23.96 14.95 6.18
CA ASN A 1057 24.33 16.37 6.22
C ASN A 1057 23.17 17.25 6.68
N ASN A 1058 23.26 17.79 7.91
CA ASN A 1058 22.24 18.67 8.47
C ASN A 1058 22.02 19.94 7.62
N ARG A 1059 23.08 20.50 7.01
CA ARG A 1059 22.93 21.66 6.09
C ARG A 1059 22.09 21.29 4.87
N GLY A 1060 22.28 20.08 4.36
CA GLY A 1060 21.47 19.50 3.29
C GLY A 1060 20.00 19.41 3.67
N MET A 1061 19.68 18.97 4.89
CA MET A 1061 18.31 18.87 5.38
C MET A 1061 17.56 20.20 5.35
N VAL A 1062 18.21 21.30 5.74
CA VAL A 1062 17.62 22.65 5.68
C VAL A 1062 17.28 23.02 4.24
N ILE A 1063 18.22 22.86 3.30
CA ILE A 1063 18.00 23.19 1.88
C ILE A 1063 16.91 22.30 1.27
N GLY A 1064 16.93 21.00 1.56
CA GLY A 1064 15.93 20.06 1.09
C GLY A 1064 14.53 20.39 1.60
N ALA A 1065 14.38 20.67 2.90
CA ALA A 1065 13.12 21.10 3.49
C ALA A 1065 12.62 22.41 2.87
N PHE A 1066 13.52 23.36 2.64
CA PHE A 1066 13.21 24.63 2.02
C PHE A 1066 12.66 24.48 0.61
N ILE A 1067 13.32 23.68 -0.24
CA ILE A 1067 12.85 23.41 -1.60
C ILE A 1067 11.45 22.81 -1.58
N ILE A 1068 11.19 21.81 -0.73
CA ILE A 1068 9.89 21.14 -0.67
C ILE A 1068 8.78 22.07 -0.16
N VAL A 1069 9.03 22.84 0.90
CA VAL A 1069 8.05 23.75 1.49
C VAL A 1069 7.71 24.91 0.54
N LEU A 1070 8.71 25.47 -0.12
CA LEU A 1070 8.52 26.56 -1.09
C LEU A 1070 7.80 26.07 -2.33
N MET A 1071 8.11 24.87 -2.81
CA MET A 1071 7.37 24.23 -3.88
C MET A 1071 5.89 24.03 -3.49
N GLU A 1072 5.61 23.54 -2.27
CA GLU A 1072 4.25 23.42 -1.76
C GLU A 1072 3.50 24.76 -1.75
N PHE A 1073 4.15 25.85 -1.36
CA PHE A 1073 3.56 27.19 -1.42
C PHE A 1073 3.21 27.59 -2.85
N VAL A 1074 4.16 27.48 -3.80
CA VAL A 1074 3.97 27.88 -5.20
C VAL A 1074 2.78 27.15 -5.82
N PHE A 1075 2.61 25.85 -5.54
CA PHE A 1075 1.46 25.10 -6.05
C PHE A 1075 0.14 25.52 -5.42
N ASN A 1076 0.11 25.83 -4.12
CA ASN A 1076 -1.11 26.34 -3.51
C ASN A 1076 -1.52 27.69 -4.11
N VAL A 1077 -0.55 28.53 -4.49
CA VAL A 1077 -0.81 29.78 -5.24
C VAL A 1077 -1.30 29.47 -6.66
N LEU A 1078 -0.70 28.52 -7.37
CA LEU A 1078 -1.16 28.10 -8.71
C LEU A 1078 -2.60 27.60 -8.69
N VAL A 1079 -2.97 26.76 -7.72
CA VAL A 1079 -4.35 26.29 -7.51
C VAL A 1079 -5.28 27.49 -7.32
N ALA A 1080 -4.93 28.43 -6.43
CA ALA A 1080 -5.77 29.61 -6.19
C ALA A 1080 -5.88 30.49 -7.44
N SER A 1081 -4.81 30.62 -8.24
CA SER A 1081 -4.77 31.44 -9.44
C SER A 1081 -5.65 30.95 -10.59
N GLN A 1082 -6.08 29.67 -10.58
CA GLN A 1082 -7.06 29.17 -11.55
C GLN A 1082 -8.43 29.84 -11.38
N GLY A 1083 -8.77 30.29 -10.17
CA GLY A 1083 -10.09 30.85 -9.86
C GLY A 1083 -10.29 32.33 -10.21
N SER A 1084 -9.21 33.09 -10.46
CA SER A 1084 -9.30 34.52 -10.80
C SER A 1084 -8.11 35.00 -11.63
N THR A 1085 -8.37 35.84 -12.63
CA THR A 1085 -7.37 36.48 -13.49
C THR A 1085 -6.50 37.50 -12.74
N ASP A 1086 -6.98 38.00 -11.60
CA ASP A 1086 -6.29 39.04 -10.82
C ASP A 1086 -5.21 38.46 -9.90
N LEU A 1087 -5.14 37.13 -9.78
CA LEU A 1087 -4.19 36.43 -8.93
C LEU A 1087 -2.87 36.18 -9.68
N PRO A 1088 -1.73 36.25 -8.96
CA PRO A 1088 -0.44 35.99 -9.58
C PRO A 1088 -0.34 34.54 -10.07
N LEU A 1089 0.42 34.33 -11.15
CA LEU A 1089 0.62 33.04 -11.83
C LEU A 1089 -0.57 32.51 -12.63
N HIS A 1090 -1.66 33.27 -12.79
CA HIS A 1090 -2.81 32.88 -13.61
C HIS A 1090 -2.43 32.42 -15.03
N ASP A 1091 -1.63 33.21 -15.76
CA ASP A 1091 -1.14 32.84 -17.11
C ASP A 1091 -0.32 31.55 -17.13
N THR A 1092 0.34 31.22 -16.01
CA THR A 1092 1.12 29.99 -15.89
C THR A 1092 0.20 28.80 -15.66
N ALA A 1093 -0.81 28.95 -14.79
CA ALA A 1093 -1.85 27.95 -14.60
C ALA A 1093 -2.60 27.68 -15.91
N ALA A 1094 -3.02 28.72 -16.64
CA ALA A 1094 -3.69 28.60 -17.93
C ALA A 1094 -2.86 27.86 -18.99
N LYS A 1095 -1.53 28.07 -19.02
CA LYS A 1095 -0.62 27.33 -19.92
C LYS A 1095 -0.51 25.85 -19.54
N ILE A 1096 -0.51 25.53 -18.24
CA ILE A 1096 -0.48 24.15 -17.76
C ILE A 1096 -1.79 23.47 -18.12
N ASP A 1097 -2.92 24.14 -17.94
CA ASP A 1097 -4.25 23.64 -18.33
C ASP A 1097 -4.31 23.37 -19.84
N ALA A 1098 -3.86 24.31 -20.68
CA ALA A 1098 -3.81 24.12 -22.13
C ALA A 1098 -2.89 22.95 -22.55
N LEU A 1099 -1.74 22.77 -21.88
CA LEU A 1099 -0.85 21.63 -22.15
C LEU A 1099 -1.50 20.31 -21.75
N PHE A 1100 -2.22 20.29 -20.63
CA PHE A 1100 -2.91 19.11 -20.13
C PHE A 1100 -4.10 18.74 -21.02
N GLU A 1101 -4.89 19.72 -21.42
CA GLU A 1101 -5.98 19.56 -22.38
C GLU A 1101 -5.46 18.98 -23.70
N TRP A 1102 -4.35 19.50 -24.23
CA TRP A 1102 -3.70 18.97 -25.43
C TRP A 1102 -3.25 17.50 -25.26
N LEU A 1103 -2.64 17.18 -24.11
CA LEU A 1103 -2.20 15.82 -23.79
C LEU A 1103 -3.36 14.81 -23.75
N VAL A 1104 -4.53 15.26 -23.28
CA VAL A 1104 -5.73 14.45 -23.11
C VAL A 1104 -6.52 14.29 -24.42
N THR A 1105 -6.71 15.38 -25.16
CA THR A 1105 -7.58 15.43 -26.34
C THR A 1105 -6.89 14.98 -27.62
N GLN A 1106 -5.56 15.14 -27.73
CA GLN A 1106 -4.79 14.82 -28.94
C GLN A 1106 -3.66 13.79 -28.67
N PRO A 1107 -3.98 12.58 -28.17
CA PRO A 1107 -2.96 11.58 -27.82
C PRO A 1107 -2.12 11.13 -29.03
N TRP A 1108 -2.67 11.12 -30.24
CA TRP A 1108 -1.95 10.73 -31.45
C TRP A 1108 -0.86 11.74 -31.84
N ASP A 1109 -1.14 13.05 -31.73
CA ASP A 1109 -0.15 14.09 -32.02
C ASP A 1109 1.01 14.04 -31.02
N VAL A 1110 0.69 13.80 -29.75
CA VAL A 1110 1.69 13.58 -28.70
C VAL A 1110 2.51 12.31 -28.97
N ALA A 1111 1.88 11.22 -29.45
CA ALA A 1111 2.58 10.00 -29.82
C ALA A 1111 3.60 10.24 -30.95
N VAL A 1112 3.24 11.06 -31.95
CA VAL A 1112 4.16 11.45 -33.03
C VAL A 1112 5.35 12.24 -32.49
N LEU A 1113 5.15 13.15 -31.54
CA LEU A 1113 6.24 13.87 -30.87
C LEU A 1113 7.19 12.91 -30.14
N PHE A 1114 6.66 11.93 -29.41
CA PHE A 1114 7.48 10.90 -28.76
C PHE A 1114 8.20 9.99 -29.75
N ALA A 1115 7.58 9.68 -30.89
CA ALA A 1115 8.22 8.92 -31.96
C ALA A 1115 9.40 9.70 -32.56
N ALA A 1116 9.23 11.00 -32.78
CA ALA A 1116 10.31 11.89 -33.21
C ALA A 1116 11.44 11.95 -32.18
N ALA A 1117 11.12 12.05 -30.88
CA ALA A 1117 12.10 11.98 -29.80
C ALA A 1117 12.83 10.63 -29.76
N ALA A 1118 12.12 9.51 -29.99
CA ALA A 1118 12.72 8.19 -30.07
C ALA A 1118 13.72 8.09 -31.22
N LEU A 1119 13.32 8.53 -32.42
CA LEU A 1119 14.17 8.56 -33.61
C LEU A 1119 15.39 9.46 -33.42
N LEU A 1120 15.21 10.64 -32.81
CA LEU A 1120 16.32 11.54 -32.47
C LEU A 1120 17.27 10.88 -31.46
N GLY A 1121 16.73 10.22 -30.43
CA GLY A 1121 17.54 9.46 -29.49
C GLY A 1121 18.35 8.36 -30.17
N ILE A 1122 17.77 7.67 -31.16
CA ILE A 1122 18.44 6.60 -31.92
C ILE A 1122 19.55 7.23 -32.77
N ALA A 1123 19.26 8.34 -33.45
CA ALA A 1123 20.20 9.10 -34.27
C ALA A 1123 21.39 9.65 -33.48
N VAL A 1124 21.16 10.14 -32.25
CA VAL A 1124 22.20 10.69 -31.35
C VAL A 1124 22.91 9.60 -30.53
N GLY A 1125 22.37 8.37 -30.51
CA GLY A 1125 22.86 7.28 -29.64
C GLY A 1125 22.50 7.47 -28.16
N TRP A 1126 21.58 8.38 -27.84
CA TRP A 1126 21.17 8.65 -26.46
C TRP A 1126 20.09 7.66 -26.01
N ARG A 1127 20.54 6.54 -25.43
CA ARG A 1127 19.67 5.45 -24.93
C ARG A 1127 18.54 5.89 -23.99
N GLY A 1128 18.77 6.93 -23.20
CA GLY A 1128 17.76 7.50 -22.31
C GLY A 1128 16.60 8.11 -23.09
N LEU A 1129 16.91 8.95 -24.07
CA LEU A 1129 15.91 9.60 -24.92
C LEU A 1129 15.16 8.57 -25.79
N THR A 1130 15.85 7.54 -26.30
CA THR A 1130 15.17 6.46 -27.03
C THR A 1130 14.16 5.71 -26.18
N ALA A 1131 14.52 5.43 -24.91
CA ALA A 1131 13.63 4.71 -24.01
C ALA A 1131 12.40 5.57 -23.68
N VAL A 1132 12.60 6.86 -23.37
CA VAL A 1132 11.51 7.80 -23.12
C VAL A 1132 10.59 7.92 -24.34
N GLY A 1133 11.15 8.08 -25.54
CA GLY A 1133 10.37 8.18 -26.77
C GLY A 1133 9.56 6.91 -27.05
N VAL A 1134 10.15 5.72 -27.00
CA VAL A 1134 9.43 4.45 -27.24
C VAL A 1134 8.35 4.21 -26.18
N SER A 1135 8.64 4.50 -24.91
CA SER A 1135 7.67 4.37 -23.83
C SER A 1135 6.52 5.38 -23.96
N GLY A 1136 6.82 6.62 -24.38
CA GLY A 1136 5.82 7.65 -24.63
C GLY A 1136 4.90 7.29 -25.79
N VAL A 1137 5.44 6.77 -26.90
CA VAL A 1137 4.65 6.25 -28.02
C VAL A 1137 3.70 5.16 -27.54
N ALA A 1138 4.19 4.18 -26.77
CA ALA A 1138 3.36 3.08 -26.27
C ALA A 1138 2.22 3.58 -25.37
N ALA A 1139 2.51 4.50 -24.44
CA ALA A 1139 1.51 5.06 -23.54
C ALA A 1139 0.44 5.89 -24.26
N MET A 1140 0.87 6.77 -25.18
CA MET A 1140 -0.04 7.65 -25.92
C MET A 1140 -0.84 6.89 -26.97
N SER A 1141 -0.25 5.88 -27.64
CA SER A 1141 -1.00 5.01 -28.56
C SER A 1141 -2.06 4.20 -27.82
N PHE A 1142 -1.75 3.72 -26.60
CA PHE A 1142 -2.75 3.06 -25.76
C PHE A 1142 -3.89 4.02 -25.41
N SER A 1143 -3.58 5.25 -25.00
CA SER A 1143 -4.60 6.27 -24.72
C SER A 1143 -5.46 6.56 -25.94
N GLY A 1144 -4.87 6.77 -27.12
CA GLY A 1144 -5.61 7.07 -28.34
C GLY A 1144 -6.46 5.93 -28.89
N VAL A 1145 -6.20 4.68 -28.48
CA VAL A 1145 -7.00 3.50 -28.87
C VAL A 1145 -8.09 3.19 -27.86
N MET A 1146 -7.79 3.28 -26.56
CA MET A 1146 -8.68 2.78 -25.50
C MET A 1146 -9.48 3.87 -24.81
N MET A 1147 -9.04 5.13 -24.87
CA MET A 1147 -9.68 6.26 -24.19
C MET A 1147 -10.25 7.24 -25.21
N GLY A 1148 -11.49 6.98 -25.65
CA GLY A 1148 -12.25 7.87 -26.53
C GLY A 1148 -12.96 9.01 -25.78
N ASP A 1149 -13.84 9.73 -26.47
CA ASP A 1149 -14.53 10.91 -25.97
C ASP A 1149 -15.37 10.62 -24.71
N ARG A 1150 -15.99 9.44 -24.64
CA ARG A 1150 -16.77 9.00 -23.46
C ARG A 1150 -15.91 8.93 -22.20
N SER A 1151 -14.66 8.47 -22.31
CA SER A 1151 -13.75 8.48 -21.16
C SER A 1151 -13.45 9.90 -20.67
N ILE A 1152 -13.53 10.91 -21.54
CA ILE A 1152 -13.32 12.32 -21.19
C ILE A 1152 -14.58 12.85 -20.49
N SER A 1153 -15.76 12.66 -21.08
CA SER A 1153 -17.03 13.16 -20.51
C SER A 1153 -17.34 12.55 -19.13
N GLU A 1154 -16.97 11.30 -18.90
CA GLU A 1154 -17.15 10.63 -17.58
C GLU A 1154 -16.11 11.08 -16.54
N SER A 1155 -14.92 11.52 -16.98
CA SER A 1155 -13.83 11.91 -16.06
C SER A 1155 -13.86 13.39 -15.68
N PHE A 1156 -14.37 14.27 -16.56
CA PHE A 1156 -14.37 15.72 -16.38
C PHE A 1156 -15.80 16.28 -16.36
N VAL A 1157 -16.10 17.11 -15.37
CA VAL A 1157 -17.45 17.68 -15.18
C VAL A 1157 -17.61 18.94 -16.07
N ALA A 1158 -18.69 18.98 -16.86
CA ALA A 1158 -19.12 20.15 -17.66
C ALA A 1158 -18.15 20.60 -18.78
N ASP A 1159 -17.53 19.66 -19.49
CA ASP A 1159 -16.65 19.88 -20.66
C ASP A 1159 -15.38 20.73 -20.41
N ALA A 1160 -15.13 21.17 -19.17
CA ALA A 1160 -13.93 21.92 -18.81
C ALA A 1160 -12.79 20.97 -18.41
N ILE A 1161 -11.88 20.68 -19.35
CA ILE A 1161 -10.68 19.87 -19.11
C ILE A 1161 -9.62 20.74 -18.43
N GLN A 1162 -9.61 20.75 -17.10
CA GLN A 1162 -8.62 21.49 -16.31
C GLN A 1162 -7.71 20.54 -15.52
N ALA A 1163 -6.43 20.88 -15.44
CA ALA A 1163 -5.50 20.16 -14.62
C ALA A 1163 -5.66 20.60 -13.16
N ASP A 1164 -6.02 19.69 -12.27
CA ASP A 1164 -5.98 20.00 -10.85
C ASP A 1164 -4.50 20.15 -10.42
N MET A 1165 -4.14 21.40 -10.10
CA MET A 1165 -2.78 21.80 -9.73
C MET A 1165 -2.29 21.08 -8.46
N ALA A 1166 -3.19 20.59 -7.60
CA ALA A 1166 -2.82 19.76 -6.46
C ALA A 1166 -2.25 18.41 -6.89
N TYR A 1167 -2.70 17.85 -8.02
CA TYR A 1167 -2.15 16.61 -8.57
C TYR A 1167 -0.90 16.86 -9.41
N VAL A 1168 -0.83 17.97 -10.15
CA VAL A 1168 0.40 18.41 -10.83
C VAL A 1168 1.56 18.56 -9.82
N LYS A 1169 1.28 19.12 -8.64
CA LYS A 1169 2.23 19.16 -7.51
C LYS A 1169 2.78 17.79 -7.17
N VAL A 1170 1.91 16.79 -6.96
CA VAL A 1170 2.32 15.42 -6.59
C VAL A 1170 3.17 14.77 -7.69
N PHE A 1171 2.79 14.97 -8.96
CA PHE A 1171 3.57 14.52 -10.10
C PHE A 1171 4.99 15.09 -10.08
N LEU A 1172 5.11 16.41 -9.91
CA LEU A 1172 6.41 17.10 -9.91
C LEU A 1172 7.28 16.76 -8.71
N ILE A 1173 6.69 16.50 -7.52
CA ILE A 1173 7.42 15.95 -6.38
C ILE A 1173 8.04 14.60 -6.74
N GLY A 1174 7.27 13.70 -7.35
CA GLY A 1174 7.77 12.40 -7.77
C GLY A 1174 8.90 12.53 -8.81
N CYS A 1175 8.74 13.43 -9.79
CA CYS A 1175 9.79 13.75 -10.77
C CYS A 1175 11.04 14.33 -10.10
N LEU A 1176 10.89 15.23 -9.13
CA LEU A 1176 12.00 15.83 -8.39
C LEU A 1176 12.80 14.78 -7.63
N ILE A 1177 12.13 13.84 -6.95
CA ILE A 1177 12.80 12.73 -6.24
C ILE A 1177 13.62 11.90 -7.23
N LEU A 1178 13.01 11.48 -8.34
CA LEU A 1178 13.69 10.66 -9.35
C LEU A 1178 14.86 11.41 -10.00
N PHE A 1179 14.66 12.68 -10.35
CA PHE A 1179 15.70 13.52 -10.94
C PHE A 1179 16.87 13.72 -9.97
N SER A 1180 16.55 14.06 -8.71
CA SER A 1180 17.54 14.23 -7.65
C SER A 1180 18.38 12.96 -7.49
N LEU A 1181 17.75 11.79 -7.33
CA LEU A 1181 18.47 10.53 -7.18
C LEU A 1181 19.26 10.14 -8.43
N LYS A 1182 18.71 10.37 -9.62
CA LYS A 1182 19.33 9.97 -10.89
C LYS A 1182 20.62 10.75 -11.17
N TYR A 1183 20.65 12.04 -10.89
CA TYR A 1183 21.80 12.91 -11.16
C TYR A 1183 22.68 13.16 -9.93
N ASN A 1184 22.08 13.22 -8.74
CA ASN A 1184 22.73 13.45 -7.46
C ASN A 1184 22.32 12.36 -6.44
N PRO A 1185 22.81 11.11 -6.59
CA PRO A 1185 22.39 9.99 -5.72
C PRO A 1185 22.72 10.20 -4.24
N LYS A 1186 23.72 11.05 -3.93
CA LYS A 1186 24.09 11.45 -2.56
C LYS A 1186 23.35 12.71 -2.06
N GLY A 1187 22.42 13.27 -2.85
CA GLY A 1187 21.72 14.54 -2.63
C GLY A 1187 22.50 15.78 -3.08
N LEU A 1188 21.89 16.96 -2.92
CA LEU A 1188 22.48 18.25 -3.31
C LEU A 1188 23.72 18.57 -2.47
N LEU A 1189 23.63 18.36 -1.15
CA LEU A 1189 24.71 18.55 -0.18
C LEU A 1189 25.07 17.20 0.46
N PRO A 1190 25.98 16.42 -0.15
CA PRO A 1190 26.38 15.12 0.37
C PRO A 1190 27.08 15.22 1.73
N GLU A 1191 27.22 14.08 2.41
CA GLU A 1191 28.01 13.98 3.63
C GLU A 1191 29.46 14.43 3.39
N VAL A 1192 30.00 15.19 4.35
CA VAL A 1192 31.42 15.57 4.38
C VAL A 1192 32.19 14.51 5.18
N PRO A 1193 33.12 13.76 4.56
CA PRO A 1193 33.89 12.74 5.25
C PRO A 1193 34.74 13.37 6.36
N SER A 1194 34.55 12.93 7.60
CA SER A 1194 35.37 13.37 8.74
C SER A 1194 36.44 12.33 9.04
N ARG A 1195 37.66 12.51 8.53
CA ARG A 1195 38.81 11.72 9.00
C ARG A 1195 39.38 12.41 10.26
N PRO A 1196 39.47 11.74 11.42
CA PRO A 1196 40.17 12.34 12.55
C PRO A 1196 41.62 12.64 12.11
N PRO A 1197 42.19 13.79 12.50
CA PRO A 1197 43.60 14.06 12.25
C PRO A 1197 44.40 12.91 12.86
N ARG A 1198 45.34 12.35 12.09
CA ARG A 1198 46.28 11.36 12.63
C ARG A 1198 46.93 11.98 13.86
N PRO A 1199 47.04 11.26 14.99
CA PRO A 1199 47.82 11.75 16.11
C PRO A 1199 49.22 12.09 15.59
N VAL A 1200 49.64 13.34 15.79
CA VAL A 1200 50.96 13.82 15.40
C VAL A 1200 51.96 13.14 16.33
N GLY A 1201 52.51 12.01 15.90
CA GLY A 1201 53.42 11.19 16.72
C GLY A 1201 53.62 9.76 16.24
N GLY A 1202 53.51 9.50 14.93
CA GLY A 1202 53.68 8.15 14.38
C GLY A 1202 54.15 8.17 12.93
N ASP A 1203 55.15 9.01 12.65
CA ASP A 1203 56.04 8.81 11.50
C ASP A 1203 57.40 8.40 12.10
N ALA A 1204 57.85 7.19 11.75
CA ALA A 1204 59.09 6.49 12.15
C ALA A 1204 59.10 5.75 13.51
N GLU A 1205 58.72 4.46 13.49
CA GLU A 1205 59.61 3.32 13.80
C GLU A 1205 59.17 2.07 13.01
#